data_AF-N6UE19-F1
#
_entry.id   AF-N6UE19-F1
#
_cell.length_a   1.000
_cell.length_b   1.000
_cell.length_c   1.000
_cell.angle_alpha   90.00
_cell.angle_beta   90.00
_cell.angle_gamma   90.00
#
_symmetry.space_group_name_H-M   'P 1'
#
loop_
_entity.id
_entity.type
_entity.pdbx_description
1 polymer ?
#
loop_
_entity_poly.entity_id
_entity_poly.type
_entity_poly.pdbx_seq_one_letter_code
_entity_poly.pdbx_strand_id
1 'polypeptide(L)'
;MGAQSTVLDDINFDQFIKTVNYEETVRQLDVYYGIVKRQLLHFQSPITGLFPVLSTDTEIGSVRESVYCAAAIWGLYQAYRRIDDDRGKSYELGQSTVKCMRGILECWMKQAARVELFKKNQCAAHALHVKFHLTTGHQVYSDDEYNHLQIDVISIYLLFLVQMLSSGLQIVYTQAEVAFVQNLVYYVERAYRTPDFGMWERGSKYNDGNPEIHASSIGMAKAALEAINGCNLFGEKGASWSVVYVDIDAHNRNRSIFETLLPRESCSKEVDSSLLPTVSFPAFATHEDLLYQRTKGNIVKRLRGSYGFKRFIRDGFRSVLEDPTQKFYKKEDLKNFENIECEWPLFYIFMIIDGVFKNLPDQISEYQDLLKKRIFLDHNEGTADPVIPMYYYVTEELLEKERMEPGSTQRKMVVDHGLCLWNQAMFVLAQLLTAGLLHINELDPIRRYLPSYNRPRKGGRYSAFQAMMATYGIQTQTPHEVEPVQIWSSTQLVNVYQNLGVNKKLKLHGRPERPIGSLGTSKLYRICGQTILCYPLIFEVSDFYLYRDMALLIDDIKTELQFVGRYWRLSGRPTVCLLIREEHMRDPQFKQMLDLLAMLKKGYCDNVKVRIGRLQNLISSSCVEHLDFMNALEEANKDFKHFQQLEHDYIGYQSLTDVPRVLNYNDELKDVSEWKISPTNEIIEMLKGQESLYTRAQLYGFLLKREGKHFRIGDSTIESSLLGLYHRAGCLRHWAAVRYVSSLLHHTVDSISPFITAVLVHGKQLTMGVIGQKETVFDKPMTPAEIQSVVYSTIQPYDVIQAVLQQEVTLYCGRLISTNPELFRGILKIRVGWVLEAMKYYLAIVGNQKRLEDHSPFEIRSLVYKILSIKDWDPQENARLTPLQKRQLEGCLCRVPYTFYNEVWNVMLRTPKGLIVEGNVIPQEPTMSNMTKNELTFSLLVEQMLNHINVPEYRQLVVELLTIVATILGRNPELTFNQPLDLKQLIKDAAHMYAKDNHIKEEKTSLLMEIPYMQSMGYLARATVNTVLKGSHIMNKLDTETEAACKIQ
;
A
#
# COMPACT_ATOMS: atom_id res chain seq x y z
N MET A 1 24.90 35.81 -37.50
CA MET A 1 25.26 36.43 -36.20
C MET A 1 25.67 35.31 -35.27
N GLY A 2 26.93 35.33 -34.84
CA GLY A 2 27.61 34.19 -34.25
C GLY A 2 27.13 33.86 -32.84
N ALA A 3 26.97 32.57 -32.57
CA ALA A 3 26.93 32.01 -31.23
C ALA A 3 28.12 31.03 -31.13
N GLN A 4 29.09 31.39 -30.30
CA GLN A 4 30.26 30.59 -30.00
C GLN A 4 29.84 29.29 -29.29
N SER A 5 30.32 28.18 -29.83
CA SER A 5 30.36 26.87 -29.19
C SER A 5 31.33 26.90 -28.01
N THR A 6 30.82 26.80 -26.79
CA THR A 6 31.64 26.42 -25.63
C THR A 6 31.62 24.89 -25.52
N VAL A 7 32.72 24.30 -25.99
CA VAL A 7 33.10 22.92 -25.72
C VAL A 7 33.26 22.76 -24.21
N LEU A 8 32.67 21.70 -23.67
CA LEU A 8 32.86 21.21 -22.32
C LEU A 8 34.35 20.94 -22.09
N ASP A 9 35.03 21.82 -21.37
CA ASP A 9 36.30 21.47 -20.73
C ASP A 9 35.99 20.60 -19.51
N ASP A 10 36.41 19.34 -19.61
CA ASP A 10 36.55 18.41 -18.50
C ASP A 10 37.43 19.06 -17.41
N ILE A 11 36.78 19.65 -16.40
CA ILE A 11 37.44 20.01 -15.16
C ILE A 11 37.83 18.70 -14.48
N ASN A 12 39.10 18.38 -14.61
CA ASN A 12 39.81 17.29 -13.95
C ASN A 12 39.74 17.46 -12.42
N PHE A 13 38.61 17.05 -11.82
CA PHE A 13 38.32 17.16 -10.38
C PHE A 13 39.32 16.35 -9.53
N ASP A 14 39.88 15.28 -10.09
CA ASP A 14 40.96 14.49 -9.48
C ASP A 14 42.25 15.31 -9.27
N GLN A 15 42.37 16.45 -9.95
CA GLN A 15 43.50 17.36 -9.83
C GLN A 15 43.27 18.46 -8.77
N PHE A 16 42.02 18.75 -8.39
CA PHE A 16 41.69 19.79 -7.40
C PHE A 16 41.83 19.28 -5.95
N ILE A 17 41.70 17.98 -5.70
CA ILE A 17 41.96 17.35 -4.40
C ILE A 17 43.48 17.17 -4.14
N LYS A 18 44.32 17.13 -5.19
CA LYS A 18 45.75 16.80 -5.08
C LYS A 18 46.62 17.85 -4.37
N THR A 19 46.10 19.03 -4.02
CA THR A 19 46.94 20.13 -3.50
C THR A 19 46.47 20.76 -2.20
N VAL A 20 45.31 20.39 -1.64
CA VAL A 20 44.97 20.75 -0.25
C VAL A 20 45.41 19.62 0.68
N ASN A 21 46.71 19.65 0.97
CA ASN A 21 47.41 19.01 2.09
C ASN A 21 47.00 17.56 2.42
N TYR A 22 47.50 16.59 1.65
CA TYR A 22 47.35 15.14 1.89
C TYR A 22 47.54 14.74 3.37
N GLU A 23 48.55 15.29 4.04
CA GLU A 23 48.81 15.06 5.46
C GLU A 23 47.66 15.51 6.37
N GLU A 24 47.02 16.63 6.06
CA GLU A 24 45.87 17.15 6.82
C GLU A 24 44.64 16.26 6.64
N THR A 25 44.40 15.76 5.43
CA THR A 25 43.30 14.81 5.15
C THR A 25 43.49 13.52 5.95
N VAL A 26 44.72 12.97 5.95
CA VAL A 26 45.07 11.78 6.75
C VAL A 26 44.89 12.07 8.24
N ARG A 27 45.36 13.22 8.73
CA ARG A 27 45.22 13.63 10.14
C ARG A 27 43.75 13.73 10.55
N GLN A 28 42.90 14.31 9.72
CA GLN A 28 41.46 14.42 9.99
C GLN A 28 40.78 13.05 10.00
N LEU A 29 41.09 12.17 9.05
CA LEU A 29 40.56 10.81 9.02
C LEU A 29 41.00 10.02 10.25
N ASP A 30 42.23 10.21 10.73
CA ASP A 30 42.76 9.56 11.93
C ASP A 30 42.00 9.94 13.21
N VAL A 31 41.49 11.18 13.29
CA VAL A 31 40.57 11.58 14.36
C VAL A 31 39.29 10.75 14.32
N TYR A 32 38.65 10.65 13.15
CA TYR A 32 37.43 9.85 12.99
C TYR A 32 37.66 8.35 13.17
N TYR A 33 38.81 7.83 12.76
CA TYR A 33 39.21 6.45 13.03
C TYR A 33 39.34 6.20 14.53
N GLY A 34 39.95 7.11 15.28
CA GLY A 34 39.99 7.06 16.74
C GLY A 34 38.60 7.02 17.37
N ILE A 35 37.70 7.91 16.92
CA ILE A 35 36.31 7.95 17.39
C ILE A 35 35.58 6.64 17.06
N VAL A 36 35.66 6.15 15.83
CA VAL A 36 35.04 4.88 15.40
C VAL A 36 35.59 3.70 16.20
N LYS A 37 36.90 3.67 16.50
CA LYS A 37 37.51 2.62 17.31
C LYS A 37 36.96 2.60 18.74
N ARG A 38 36.86 3.76 19.39
CA ARG A 38 36.41 3.88 20.79
C ARG A 38 34.89 3.79 20.95
N GLN A 39 34.12 4.44 20.08
CA GLN A 39 32.67 4.55 20.23
C GLN A 39 31.86 3.50 19.48
N LEU A 40 32.41 2.85 18.44
CA LEU A 40 31.71 1.83 17.66
C LEU A 40 32.39 0.47 17.77
N LEU A 41 33.60 0.32 17.21
CA LEU A 41 34.27 -0.99 17.08
C LEU A 41 34.56 -1.65 18.43
N HIS A 42 34.77 -0.87 19.49
CA HIS A 42 34.89 -1.39 20.86
C HIS A 42 33.67 -2.23 21.28
N PHE A 43 32.47 -1.91 20.77
CA PHE A 43 31.20 -2.59 21.09
C PHE A 43 30.77 -3.58 20.00
N GLN A 44 31.60 -3.82 18.99
CA GLN A 44 31.33 -4.86 17.99
C GLN A 44 31.57 -6.24 18.59
N SER A 45 30.60 -7.13 18.51
CA SER A 45 30.81 -8.54 18.93
C SER A 45 31.94 -9.18 18.11
N PRO A 46 32.97 -9.77 18.74
CA PRO A 46 34.04 -10.45 18.01
C PRO A 46 33.56 -11.74 17.33
N ILE A 47 32.48 -12.35 17.85
CA ILE A 47 31.97 -13.63 17.35
C ILE A 47 30.99 -13.40 16.21
N THR A 48 29.96 -12.59 16.45
CA THR A 48 28.90 -12.40 15.46
C THR A 48 29.11 -11.14 14.62
N GLY A 49 29.84 -10.13 15.11
CA GLY A 49 29.98 -8.85 14.43
C GLY A 49 28.81 -7.88 14.65
N LEU A 50 27.77 -8.30 15.38
CA LEU A 50 26.61 -7.45 15.71
C LEU A 50 26.98 -6.39 16.76
N PHE A 51 26.14 -5.36 16.80
CA PHE A 51 26.21 -4.24 17.75
C PHE A 51 24.92 -4.17 18.59
N PRO A 52 25.02 -3.79 19.88
CA PRO A 52 23.86 -3.51 20.72
C PRO A 52 23.19 -2.17 20.35
N VAL A 53 22.04 -1.88 20.97
CA VAL A 53 21.40 -0.56 20.85
C VAL A 53 22.18 0.50 21.64
N LEU A 54 22.54 0.15 22.88
CA LEU A 54 23.27 0.97 23.82
C LEU A 54 24.60 0.28 24.13
N SER A 55 25.66 1.08 24.32
CA SER A 55 26.99 0.56 24.63
C SER A 55 27.09 -0.20 25.96
N THR A 56 26.08 -0.08 26.83
CA THR A 56 25.97 -0.77 28.12
C THR A 56 25.40 -2.18 27.99
N ASP A 57 24.78 -2.52 26.86
CA ASP A 57 24.21 -3.85 26.63
C ASP A 57 25.30 -4.79 26.08
N THR A 58 25.60 -5.83 26.85
CA THR A 58 26.66 -6.81 26.54
C THR A 58 26.10 -8.16 26.09
N GLU A 59 24.78 -8.32 26.09
CA GLU A 59 24.12 -9.57 25.77
C GLU A 59 23.35 -9.51 24.45
N ILE A 60 22.67 -8.40 24.15
CA ILE A 60 21.69 -8.32 23.06
C ILE A 60 22.17 -7.40 21.95
N GLY A 61 22.34 -7.99 20.77
CA GLY A 61 22.61 -7.30 19.52
C GLY A 61 21.31 -6.96 18.79
N SER A 62 21.33 -5.85 18.07
CA SER A 62 20.21 -5.37 17.28
C SER A 62 20.59 -5.18 15.82
N VAL A 63 19.77 -5.72 14.91
CA VAL A 63 20.09 -5.70 13.48
C VAL A 63 20.10 -4.28 12.91
N ARG A 64 19.12 -3.42 13.27
CA ARG A 64 19.05 -2.03 12.77
C ARG A 64 20.31 -1.25 13.14
N GLU A 65 20.65 -1.23 14.41
CA GLU A 65 21.84 -0.53 14.91
C GLU A 65 23.11 -1.13 14.32
N SER A 66 23.17 -2.46 14.17
CA SER A 66 24.30 -3.14 13.52
C SER A 66 24.50 -2.67 12.08
N VAL A 67 23.43 -2.52 11.29
CA VAL A 67 23.51 -2.03 9.90
C VAL A 67 23.98 -0.57 9.85
N TYR A 68 23.47 0.31 10.71
CA TYR A 68 23.93 1.71 10.75
C TYR A 68 25.38 1.86 11.23
N CYS A 69 25.80 1.09 12.24
CA CYS A 69 27.20 1.03 12.67
C CYS A 69 28.09 0.54 11.52
N ALA A 70 27.69 -0.53 10.82
CA ALA A 70 28.40 -1.04 9.66
C ALA A 70 28.48 0.00 8.54
N ALA A 71 27.43 0.79 8.32
CA ALA A 71 27.40 1.88 7.33
C ALA A 71 28.36 3.01 7.69
N ALA A 72 28.48 3.40 8.96
CA ALA A 72 29.44 4.41 9.41
C ALA A 72 30.90 3.94 9.27
N ILE A 73 31.19 2.71 9.70
CA ILE A 73 32.50 2.06 9.54
C ILE A 73 32.85 1.94 8.05
N TRP A 74 31.88 1.56 7.22
CA TRP A 74 32.03 1.48 5.77
C TRP A 74 32.24 2.86 5.11
N GLY A 75 31.54 3.89 5.57
CA GLY A 75 31.76 5.27 5.11
C GLY A 75 33.19 5.74 5.39
N LEU A 76 33.73 5.45 6.57
CA LEU A 76 35.12 5.75 6.89
C LEU A 76 36.10 4.90 6.06
N TYR A 77 35.78 3.62 5.84
CA TYR A 77 36.54 2.76 4.92
C TYR A 77 36.64 3.36 3.52
N GLN A 78 35.51 3.85 2.97
CA GLN A 78 35.47 4.47 1.64
C GLN A 78 36.32 5.75 1.60
N ALA A 79 36.34 6.53 2.68
CA ALA A 79 37.19 7.71 2.77
C ALA A 79 38.68 7.34 2.79
N TYR A 80 39.09 6.31 3.54
CA TYR A 80 40.48 5.84 3.57
C TYR A 80 40.95 5.20 2.27
N ARG A 81 40.07 4.58 1.47
CA ARG A 81 40.44 3.98 0.18
C ARG A 81 41.06 4.94 -0.83
N ARG A 82 40.89 6.25 -0.62
CA ARG A 82 41.50 7.31 -1.43
C ARG A 82 42.95 7.60 -1.06
N ILE A 83 43.40 7.09 0.07
CA ILE A 83 44.75 7.29 0.60
C ILE A 83 45.62 6.12 0.14
N ASP A 84 46.81 6.43 -0.42
CA ASP A 84 47.75 5.42 -0.93
C ASP A 84 48.37 4.58 0.20
N ASP A 85 48.79 5.20 1.32
CA ASP A 85 49.29 4.51 2.52
C ASP A 85 48.45 4.88 3.74
N ASP A 86 47.39 4.10 3.96
CA ASP A 86 46.49 4.20 5.11
C ASP A 86 46.93 3.34 6.30
N ARG A 87 48.11 2.70 6.22
CA ARG A 87 48.64 1.75 7.22
C ARG A 87 47.70 0.58 7.54
N GLY A 88 46.89 0.15 6.56
CA GLY A 88 45.99 -0.99 6.69
C GLY A 88 44.64 -0.68 7.37
N LYS A 89 44.36 0.60 7.68
CA LYS A 89 43.11 1.01 8.35
C LYS A 89 41.87 0.71 7.51
N SER A 90 41.89 0.97 6.21
CA SER A 90 40.78 0.62 5.32
C SER A 90 40.52 -0.89 5.32
N TYR A 91 41.57 -1.71 5.33
CA TYR A 91 41.39 -3.15 5.37
C TYR A 91 40.68 -3.60 6.64
N GLU A 92 41.11 -3.13 7.81
CA GLU A 92 40.45 -3.42 9.10
C GLU A 92 38.98 -2.98 9.09
N LEU A 93 38.71 -1.72 8.72
CA LEU A 93 37.35 -1.18 8.68
C LEU A 93 36.45 -1.99 7.73
N GLY A 94 36.97 -2.32 6.54
CA GLY A 94 36.27 -3.15 5.56
C GLY A 94 35.96 -4.56 6.10
N GLN A 95 36.91 -5.21 6.78
CA GLN A 95 36.68 -6.53 7.38
C GLN A 95 35.69 -6.47 8.55
N SER A 96 35.70 -5.40 9.36
CA SER A 96 34.71 -5.17 10.40
C SER A 96 33.29 -5.02 9.83
N THR A 97 33.12 -4.23 8.77
CA THR A 97 31.84 -4.10 8.05
C THR A 97 31.37 -5.46 7.52
N VAL A 98 32.26 -6.21 6.85
CA VAL A 98 31.95 -7.55 6.33
C VAL A 98 31.53 -8.49 7.45
N LYS A 99 32.25 -8.49 8.57
CA LYS A 99 31.94 -9.34 9.74
C LYS A 99 30.54 -9.07 10.27
N CYS A 100 30.15 -7.80 10.43
CA CYS A 100 28.80 -7.40 10.87
C CYS A 100 27.72 -7.91 9.91
N MET A 101 27.84 -7.58 8.63
CA MET A 101 26.81 -7.90 7.63
C MET A 101 26.65 -9.41 7.41
N ARG A 102 27.76 -10.16 7.54
CA ARG A 102 27.75 -11.63 7.52
C ARG A 102 27.12 -12.21 8.78
N GLY A 103 27.43 -11.65 9.95
CA GLY A 103 26.82 -12.06 11.21
C GLY A 103 25.30 -12.01 11.22
N ILE A 104 24.74 -10.91 10.70
CA ILE A 104 23.30 -10.74 10.53
C ILE A 104 22.74 -11.85 9.62
N LEU A 105 23.40 -12.09 8.48
CA LEU A 105 22.99 -13.13 7.54
C LEU A 105 23.00 -14.52 8.17
N GLU A 106 24.05 -14.85 8.92
CA GLU A 106 24.19 -16.13 9.63
C GLU A 106 23.08 -16.31 10.67
N CYS A 107 22.75 -15.26 11.44
CA CYS A 107 21.64 -15.28 12.40
C CYS A 107 20.29 -15.52 11.73
N TRP A 108 20.04 -14.93 10.57
CA TRP A 108 18.81 -15.14 9.80
C TRP A 108 18.75 -16.47 9.07
N MET A 109 19.88 -16.99 8.56
CA MET A 109 19.93 -18.29 7.91
C MET A 109 19.55 -19.43 8.88
N LYS A 110 19.88 -19.29 10.18
CA LYS A 110 19.39 -20.18 11.25
C LYS A 110 17.85 -20.19 11.37
N GLN A 111 17.18 -19.17 10.82
CA GLN A 111 15.71 -19.00 10.82
C GLN A 111 15.06 -19.26 9.44
N ALA A 112 15.72 -19.96 8.51
CA ALA A 112 15.18 -20.22 7.17
C ALA A 112 13.74 -20.80 7.16
N ALA A 113 13.38 -21.64 8.12
CA ALA A 113 12.02 -22.17 8.26
C ALA A 113 10.96 -21.07 8.50
N ARG A 114 11.32 -20.01 9.23
CA ARG A 114 10.43 -18.86 9.47
C ARG A 114 10.18 -18.09 8.17
N VAL A 115 11.21 -17.91 7.34
CA VAL A 115 11.09 -17.28 6.01
C VAL A 115 10.11 -18.05 5.12
N GLU A 116 10.17 -19.38 5.11
CA GLU A 116 9.22 -20.22 4.35
C GLU A 116 7.77 -20.06 4.81
N LEU A 117 7.53 -20.04 6.11
CA LEU A 117 6.20 -19.82 6.68
C LEU A 117 5.71 -18.39 6.42
N PHE A 118 6.59 -17.40 6.55
CA PHE A 118 6.26 -16.00 6.32
C PHE A 118 5.84 -15.73 4.87
N LYS A 119 6.51 -16.33 3.89
CA LYS A 119 6.12 -16.21 2.47
C LYS A 119 4.66 -16.59 2.22
N LYS A 120 4.09 -17.51 3.01
CA LYS A 120 2.69 -17.94 2.93
C LYS A 120 1.77 -17.05 3.77
N ASN A 121 2.15 -16.78 5.02
CA ASN A 121 1.25 -16.26 6.05
C ASN A 121 1.39 -14.75 6.32
N GLN A 122 2.57 -14.14 6.07
CA GLN A 122 2.85 -12.71 6.28
C GLN A 122 2.40 -12.16 7.66
N CYS A 123 2.69 -12.88 8.74
CA CYS A 123 2.25 -12.51 10.10
C CYS A 123 3.41 -12.51 11.10
N ALA A 124 3.19 -11.87 12.26
CA ALA A 124 4.20 -11.68 13.29
C ALA A 124 4.80 -12.99 13.82
N ALA A 125 3.98 -14.03 13.99
CA ALA A 125 4.39 -15.36 14.46
C ALA A 125 5.41 -16.07 13.55
N HIS A 126 5.62 -15.58 12.33
CA HIS A 126 6.60 -16.15 11.41
C HIS A 126 7.64 -15.13 10.96
N ALA A 127 7.66 -13.94 11.56
CA ALA A 127 8.60 -12.89 11.20
C ALA A 127 10.04 -13.27 11.55
N LEU A 128 11.03 -12.81 10.79
CA LEU A 128 12.42 -12.94 11.20
C LEU A 128 12.69 -12.13 12.46
N HIS A 129 13.44 -12.71 13.40
CA HIS A 129 13.89 -11.97 14.57
C HIS A 129 14.90 -10.89 14.19
N VAL A 130 14.89 -9.79 14.94
CA VAL A 130 15.76 -8.62 14.73
C VAL A 130 16.64 -8.28 15.94
N LYS A 131 16.52 -9.07 17.02
CA LYS A 131 17.36 -9.03 18.21
C LYS A 131 17.97 -10.41 18.42
N PHE A 132 19.26 -10.45 18.69
CA PHE A 132 20.03 -11.69 18.81
C PHE A 132 21.03 -11.59 19.93
N HIS A 133 21.41 -12.74 20.49
CA HIS A 133 22.48 -12.76 21.48
C HIS A 133 23.81 -12.39 20.81
N LEU A 134 24.55 -11.42 21.35
CA LEU A 134 25.77 -10.86 20.76
C LEU A 134 26.84 -11.93 20.52
N THR A 135 27.06 -12.85 21.44
CA THR A 135 28.08 -13.91 21.31
C THR A 135 27.60 -15.15 20.56
N THR A 136 26.37 -15.64 20.79
CA THR A 136 25.91 -16.92 20.20
C THR A 136 25.14 -16.76 18.88
N GLY A 137 24.58 -15.57 18.62
CA GLY A 137 23.66 -15.32 17.51
C GLY A 137 22.36 -16.12 17.62
N HIS A 138 21.99 -16.56 18.82
CA HIS A 138 20.70 -17.21 19.09
C HIS A 138 19.59 -16.19 19.34
N GLN A 139 18.35 -16.65 19.20
CA GLN A 139 17.16 -15.88 19.53
C GLN A 139 17.16 -15.58 21.03
N VAL A 140 16.83 -14.34 21.40
CA VAL A 140 16.81 -13.90 22.81
C VAL A 140 15.38 -13.79 23.33
N TYR A 141 14.48 -13.27 22.49
CA TYR A 141 13.07 -13.09 22.83
C TYR A 141 12.20 -14.10 22.09
N SER A 142 11.12 -14.52 22.73
CA SER A 142 10.02 -15.18 22.06
C SER A 142 9.16 -14.19 21.25
N ASP A 143 8.32 -14.71 20.37
CA ASP A 143 7.42 -13.90 19.52
C ASP A 143 6.39 -13.11 20.34
N ASP A 144 6.05 -13.57 21.55
CA ASP A 144 5.11 -12.90 22.46
C ASP A 144 5.81 -11.83 23.31
N GLU A 145 7.11 -11.97 23.57
CA GLU A 145 7.90 -11.00 24.34
C GLU A 145 8.27 -9.79 23.49
N TYR A 146 8.55 -9.99 22.20
CA TYR A 146 9.09 -8.93 21.36
C TYR A 146 8.49 -8.85 19.95
N ASN A 147 8.27 -7.61 19.51
CA ASN A 147 7.64 -7.27 18.23
C ASN A 147 8.64 -7.38 17.06
N HIS A 148 8.93 -8.60 16.63
CA HIS A 148 9.96 -8.89 15.61
C HIS A 148 9.57 -8.52 14.17
N LEU A 149 8.29 -8.40 13.84
CA LEU A 149 7.86 -8.07 12.48
C LEU A 149 8.16 -6.60 12.16
N GLN A 150 9.33 -6.36 11.57
CA GLN A 150 9.85 -5.06 11.17
C GLN A 150 10.41 -5.15 9.74
N ILE A 151 9.59 -4.80 8.74
CA ILE A 151 9.95 -4.97 7.33
C ILE A 151 11.09 -4.02 6.93
N ASP A 152 11.15 -2.85 7.54
CA ASP A 152 12.18 -1.84 7.32
C ASP A 152 13.58 -2.35 7.69
N VAL A 153 13.74 -3.18 8.72
CA VAL A 153 15.03 -3.75 9.14
C VAL A 153 15.61 -4.70 8.09
N ILE A 154 14.79 -5.58 7.52
CA ILE A 154 15.24 -6.46 6.43
C ILE A 154 15.57 -5.62 5.19
N SER A 155 14.77 -4.59 4.94
CA SER A 155 14.93 -3.71 3.77
C SER A 155 16.21 -2.87 3.83
N ILE A 156 16.53 -2.28 4.98
CA ILE A 156 17.76 -1.49 5.15
C ILE A 156 19.02 -2.37 5.05
N TYR A 157 18.95 -3.62 5.52
CA TYR A 157 20.02 -4.61 5.31
C TYR A 157 20.26 -4.86 3.83
N LEU A 158 19.20 -5.16 3.05
CA LEU A 158 19.33 -5.41 1.60
C LEU A 158 19.86 -4.19 0.86
N LEU A 159 19.43 -2.98 1.25
CA LEU A 159 19.89 -1.73 0.66
C LEU A 159 21.41 -1.51 0.86
N PHE A 160 21.88 -1.61 2.11
CA PHE A 160 23.31 -1.44 2.40
C PHE A 160 24.15 -2.62 1.89
N LEU A 161 23.60 -3.84 1.85
CA LEU A 161 24.26 -4.99 1.23
C LEU A 161 24.62 -4.67 -0.23
N VAL A 162 23.68 -4.13 -1.01
CA VAL A 162 23.92 -3.75 -2.40
C VAL A 162 24.95 -2.64 -2.51
N GLN A 163 24.87 -1.60 -1.66
CA GLN A 163 25.82 -0.48 -1.67
C GLN A 163 27.25 -0.94 -1.34
N MET A 164 27.42 -1.77 -0.32
CA MET A 164 28.71 -2.31 0.12
C MET A 164 29.31 -3.31 -0.90
N LEU A 165 28.47 -4.17 -1.51
CA LEU A 165 28.92 -5.04 -2.60
C LEU A 165 29.33 -4.21 -3.83
N SER A 166 28.59 -3.14 -4.13
CA SER A 166 28.88 -2.24 -5.26
C SER A 166 30.17 -1.43 -5.06
N SER A 167 30.58 -1.19 -3.80
CA SER A 167 31.89 -0.62 -3.50
C SER A 167 33.03 -1.65 -3.60
N GLY A 168 32.73 -2.94 -3.72
CA GLY A 168 33.73 -4.01 -3.87
C GLY A 168 34.00 -4.83 -2.61
N LEU A 169 33.26 -4.61 -1.52
CA LEU A 169 33.34 -5.53 -0.38
C LEU A 169 32.72 -6.88 -0.76
N GLN A 170 33.29 -7.97 -0.25
CA GLN A 170 32.77 -9.32 -0.46
C GLN A 170 32.05 -9.78 0.80
N ILE A 171 30.72 -9.82 0.76
CA ILE A 171 29.88 -10.16 1.91
C ILE A 171 29.24 -11.54 1.75
N VAL A 172 28.76 -11.88 0.54
CA VAL A 172 28.12 -13.17 0.23
C VAL A 172 29.15 -14.11 -0.42
N TYR A 173 29.26 -15.35 0.06
CA TYR A 173 30.31 -16.31 -0.34
C TYR A 173 29.76 -17.62 -0.93
N THR A 174 28.54 -18.02 -0.60
CA THR A 174 28.00 -19.33 -0.99
C THR A 174 26.68 -19.22 -1.74
N GLN A 175 26.37 -20.26 -2.53
CA GLN A 175 25.06 -20.37 -3.19
C GLN A 175 23.89 -20.48 -2.21
N ALA A 176 24.12 -21.04 -1.03
CA ALA A 176 23.09 -21.10 0.01
C ALA A 176 22.74 -19.70 0.53
N GLU A 177 23.74 -18.85 0.73
CA GLU A 177 23.54 -17.44 1.10
C GLU A 177 22.85 -16.66 -0.03
N VAL A 178 23.22 -16.88 -1.30
CA VAL A 178 22.54 -16.29 -2.47
C VAL A 178 21.05 -16.65 -2.48
N ALA A 179 20.74 -17.94 -2.34
CA ALA A 179 19.35 -18.39 -2.29
C ALA A 179 18.60 -17.81 -1.09
N PHE A 180 19.26 -17.68 0.07
CA PHE A 180 18.65 -17.06 1.24
C PHE A 180 18.34 -15.57 1.01
N VAL A 181 19.27 -14.79 0.46
CA VAL A 181 19.04 -13.38 0.13
C VAL A 181 17.92 -13.22 -0.92
N GLN A 182 17.84 -14.11 -1.91
CA GLN A 182 16.71 -14.15 -2.85
C GLN A 182 15.37 -14.44 -2.15
N ASN A 183 15.35 -15.20 -1.06
CA ASN A 183 14.14 -15.41 -0.25
C ASN A 183 13.82 -14.21 0.66
N LEU A 184 14.82 -13.41 1.09
CA LEU A 184 14.57 -12.13 1.76
C LEU A 184 13.88 -11.13 0.82
N VAL A 185 14.15 -11.18 -0.49
CA VAL A 185 13.38 -10.41 -1.49
C VAL A 185 11.90 -10.83 -1.44
N TYR A 186 11.59 -12.12 -1.43
CA TYR A 186 10.20 -12.61 -1.34
C TYR A 186 9.52 -12.29 0.00
N TYR A 187 10.31 -12.07 1.04
CA TYR A 187 9.86 -11.63 2.37
C TYR A 187 9.40 -10.17 2.32
N VAL A 188 10.17 -9.26 1.69
CA VAL A 188 9.84 -7.82 1.65
C VAL A 188 8.98 -7.40 0.45
N GLU A 189 8.86 -8.21 -0.61
CA GLU A 189 8.13 -7.82 -1.85
C GLU A 189 6.64 -7.51 -1.62
N ARG A 190 6.04 -8.00 -0.53
CA ARG A 190 4.64 -7.76 -0.15
C ARG A 190 4.47 -6.73 0.97
N ALA A 191 5.47 -5.88 1.23
CA ALA A 191 5.40 -4.84 2.25
C ALA A 191 4.14 -3.96 2.14
N TYR A 192 3.73 -3.60 0.91
CA TYR A 192 2.53 -2.81 0.59
C TYR A 192 1.21 -3.32 1.19
N ARG A 193 1.19 -4.56 1.70
CA ARG A 193 0.02 -5.21 2.27
C ARG A 193 0.31 -6.03 3.53
N THR A 194 1.47 -5.83 4.15
CA THR A 194 1.90 -6.57 5.35
C THR A 194 1.99 -5.59 6.50
N PRO A 195 0.98 -5.53 7.39
CA PRO A 195 1.05 -4.72 8.60
C PRO A 195 2.24 -5.17 9.46
N ASP A 196 3.03 -4.22 9.95
CA ASP A 196 4.20 -4.49 10.78
C ASP A 196 4.22 -3.57 12.01
N PHE A 197 5.25 -3.70 12.85
CA PHE A 197 5.39 -2.87 14.06
C PHE A 197 6.11 -1.54 13.82
N GLY A 198 6.50 -1.26 12.57
CA GLY A 198 7.22 -0.07 12.15
C GLY A 198 8.60 0.09 12.80
N MET A 199 9.27 1.19 12.48
CA MET A 199 10.62 1.51 12.95
C MET A 199 10.75 1.58 14.48
N TRP A 200 9.64 1.88 15.16
CA TRP A 200 9.57 2.09 16.60
C TRP A 200 9.09 0.87 17.38
N GLU A 201 8.88 -0.27 16.72
CA GLU A 201 8.61 -1.56 17.36
C GLU A 201 7.26 -1.60 18.12
N ARG A 202 6.33 -0.69 17.78
CA ARG A 202 5.07 -0.44 18.52
C ARG A 202 3.79 -0.76 17.75
N GLY A 203 3.84 -0.84 16.42
CA GLY A 203 2.63 -1.03 15.63
C GLY A 203 1.80 0.25 15.67
N SER A 204 0.58 0.21 16.19
CA SER A 204 -0.27 1.39 16.33
C SER A 204 0.33 2.47 17.25
N LYS A 205 -0.15 3.72 17.13
CA LYS A 205 0.16 4.82 18.08
C LYS A 205 -0.24 4.49 19.52
N TYR A 206 -1.24 3.61 19.69
CA TYR A 206 -1.75 3.20 21.00
C TYR A 206 -0.82 2.20 21.71
N ASN A 207 0.17 1.62 21.00
CA ASN A 207 1.05 0.58 21.54
C ASN A 207 0.25 -0.50 22.27
N ASP A 208 -0.65 -1.15 21.55
CA ASP A 208 -1.62 -2.14 22.04
C ASP A 208 -1.36 -3.55 21.46
N GLY A 209 -0.21 -3.74 20.82
CA GLY A 209 0.18 -5.00 20.17
C GLY A 209 -0.35 -5.16 18.74
N ASN A 210 -1.08 -4.19 18.20
CA ASN A 210 -1.62 -4.27 16.85
C ASN A 210 -0.66 -3.68 15.80
N PRO A 211 -0.24 -4.44 14.77
CA PRO A 211 0.55 -3.91 13.67
C PRO A 211 -0.30 -3.10 12.68
N GLU A 212 0.34 -2.18 11.96
CA GLU A 212 -0.30 -1.33 10.95
C GLU A 212 0.52 -1.26 9.65
N ILE A 213 -0.08 -0.76 8.57
CA ILE A 213 0.66 -0.46 7.33
C ILE A 213 1.41 0.86 7.51
N HIS A 214 2.73 0.78 7.55
CA HIS A 214 3.66 1.89 7.73
C HIS A 214 4.25 2.35 6.39
N ALA A 215 4.08 3.63 6.04
CA ALA A 215 4.68 4.22 4.85
C ALA A 215 6.21 4.14 4.90
N SER A 216 6.82 4.34 6.07
CA SER A 216 8.26 4.16 6.28
C SER A 216 8.75 2.75 5.89
N SER A 217 8.08 1.69 6.37
CA SER A 217 8.40 0.30 6.04
C SER A 217 8.24 -0.03 4.55
N ILE A 218 7.15 0.43 3.92
CA ILE A 218 6.91 0.20 2.49
C ILE A 218 7.94 0.95 1.64
N GLY A 219 8.27 2.20 1.99
CA GLY A 219 9.26 3.01 1.27
C GLY A 219 10.66 2.40 1.34
N MET A 220 11.06 1.89 2.51
CA MET A 220 12.30 1.14 2.69
C MET A 220 12.33 -0.13 1.83
N ALA A 221 11.26 -0.94 1.88
CA ALA A 221 11.14 -2.15 1.06
C ALA A 221 11.20 -1.83 -0.43
N LYS A 222 10.48 -0.80 -0.88
CA LYS A 222 10.53 -0.32 -2.27
C LYS A 222 11.96 0.03 -2.68
N ALA A 223 12.67 0.79 -1.85
CA ALA A 223 14.05 1.19 -2.14
C ALA A 223 15.00 -0.02 -2.22
N ALA A 224 14.86 -0.97 -1.30
CA ALA A 224 15.64 -2.22 -1.28
C ALA A 224 15.39 -3.09 -2.52
N LEU A 225 14.12 -3.30 -2.88
CA LEU A 225 13.72 -4.05 -4.07
C LEU A 225 14.27 -3.42 -5.36
N GLU A 226 14.21 -2.09 -5.46
CA GLU A 226 14.76 -1.38 -6.62
C GLU A 226 16.30 -1.42 -6.66
N ALA A 227 16.98 -1.45 -5.50
CA ALA A 227 18.43 -1.54 -5.42
C ALA A 227 18.97 -2.93 -5.74
N ILE A 228 18.33 -3.99 -5.22
CA ILE A 228 18.84 -5.36 -5.33
C ILE A 228 18.51 -6.05 -6.66
N ASN A 229 17.52 -5.54 -7.40
CA ASN A 229 17.14 -6.14 -8.67
C ASN A 229 18.29 -6.11 -9.69
N GLY A 230 18.71 -7.29 -10.18
CA GLY A 230 19.84 -7.44 -11.08
C GLY A 230 21.21 -7.33 -10.38
N CYS A 231 21.25 -7.23 -9.06
CA CYS A 231 22.50 -7.21 -8.30
C CYS A 231 23.14 -8.60 -8.30
N ASN A 232 24.42 -8.68 -8.65
CA ASN A 232 25.20 -9.91 -8.49
C ASN A 232 25.83 -9.94 -7.10
N LEU A 233 25.42 -10.91 -6.28
CA LEU A 233 25.84 -10.97 -4.87
C LEU A 233 27.32 -11.32 -4.67
N PHE A 234 27.99 -11.87 -5.69
CA PHE A 234 29.44 -12.09 -5.68
C PHE A 234 30.25 -10.93 -6.30
N GLY A 235 29.58 -9.80 -6.57
CA GLY A 235 30.17 -8.65 -7.24
C GLY A 235 30.59 -8.99 -8.68
N GLU A 236 31.72 -8.43 -9.12
CA GLU A 236 32.22 -8.58 -10.50
C GLU A 236 32.70 -10.00 -10.84
N LYS A 237 32.93 -10.83 -9.82
CA LYS A 237 33.36 -12.22 -9.96
C LYS A 237 32.18 -13.20 -10.09
N GLY A 238 30.95 -12.72 -9.96
CA GLY A 238 29.76 -13.57 -9.99
C GLY A 238 29.30 -13.95 -11.38
N ALA A 239 28.42 -14.95 -11.44
CA ALA A 239 27.80 -15.45 -12.67
C ALA A 239 26.28 -15.23 -12.63
N SER A 240 25.55 -15.66 -13.66
CA SER A 240 24.11 -15.44 -13.77
C SER A 240 23.31 -16.04 -12.60
N TRP A 241 23.74 -17.17 -12.05
CA TRP A 241 23.07 -17.83 -10.94
C TRP A 241 23.26 -17.14 -9.58
N SER A 242 24.14 -16.14 -9.48
CA SER A 242 24.30 -15.29 -8.29
C SER A 242 23.63 -13.92 -8.41
N VAL A 243 22.83 -13.73 -9.47
CA VAL A 243 22.01 -12.52 -9.68
C VAL A 243 20.69 -12.65 -8.94
N VAL A 244 20.30 -11.59 -8.23
CA VAL A 244 19.00 -11.50 -7.56
C VAL A 244 17.97 -10.88 -8.50
N TYR A 245 16.77 -11.47 -8.56
CA TYR A 245 15.66 -10.95 -9.36
C TYR A 245 14.51 -10.49 -8.47
N VAL A 246 13.84 -9.44 -8.91
CA VAL A 246 12.69 -8.83 -8.24
C VAL A 246 11.49 -8.79 -9.18
N ASP A 247 10.33 -9.18 -8.66
CA ASP A 247 9.05 -8.98 -9.34
C ASP A 247 8.77 -7.47 -9.49
N ILE A 248 8.82 -6.98 -10.72
CA ILE A 248 8.66 -5.56 -11.02
C ILE A 248 7.24 -5.06 -10.72
N ASP A 249 6.23 -5.92 -10.82
CA ASP A 249 4.85 -5.59 -10.46
C ASP A 249 4.72 -5.44 -8.94
N ALA A 250 5.37 -6.31 -8.17
CA ALA A 250 5.43 -6.17 -6.72
C ALA A 250 6.16 -4.87 -6.31
N HIS A 251 7.31 -4.56 -6.93
CA HIS A 251 7.99 -3.28 -6.73
C HIS A 251 7.08 -2.08 -7.06
N ASN A 252 6.35 -2.12 -8.18
CA ASN A 252 5.43 -1.04 -8.56
C ASN A 252 4.28 -0.88 -7.56
N ARG A 253 3.72 -1.98 -7.04
CA ARG A 253 2.69 -1.92 -5.98
C ARG A 253 3.23 -1.24 -4.72
N ASN A 254 4.43 -1.61 -4.25
CA ASN A 254 5.07 -0.94 -3.12
C ASN A 254 5.25 0.55 -3.38
N ARG A 255 5.70 0.92 -4.58
CA ARG A 255 5.82 2.33 -4.97
C ARG A 255 4.50 3.07 -4.94
N SER A 256 3.48 2.56 -5.63
CA SER A 256 2.17 3.22 -5.71
C SER A 256 1.54 3.37 -4.33
N ILE A 257 1.57 2.33 -3.50
CA ILE A 257 1.03 2.39 -2.14
C ILE A 257 1.80 3.39 -1.28
N PHE A 258 3.14 3.38 -1.33
CA PHE A 258 3.97 4.32 -0.59
C PHE A 258 3.66 5.78 -0.97
N GLU A 259 3.63 6.09 -2.28
CA GLU A 259 3.34 7.45 -2.77
C GLU A 259 1.91 7.89 -2.41
N THR A 260 0.94 6.96 -2.38
CA THR A 260 -0.44 7.23 -1.94
C THR A 260 -0.54 7.53 -0.43
N LEU A 261 0.27 6.89 0.41
CA LEU A 261 0.22 7.12 1.86
C LEU A 261 0.78 8.49 2.26
N LEU A 262 1.81 8.97 1.56
CA LEU A 262 2.47 10.23 1.91
C LEU A 262 1.51 11.44 1.84
N PRO A 263 1.62 12.40 2.78
CA PRO A 263 2.65 12.55 3.81
C PRO A 263 2.31 11.85 5.14
N ARG A 264 1.30 10.98 5.18
CA ARG A 264 0.87 10.26 6.39
C ARG A 264 1.71 9.00 6.57
N GLU A 265 1.99 8.65 7.83
CA GLU A 265 2.75 7.43 8.14
C GLU A 265 1.86 6.17 8.17
N SER A 266 0.77 6.19 8.94
CA SER A 266 -0.11 5.02 9.15
C SER A 266 -1.53 5.44 9.52
N CYS A 267 -2.40 4.49 9.90
CA CYS A 267 -3.80 4.77 10.21
C CYS A 267 -3.93 5.62 11.48
N SER A 268 -3.14 5.29 12.51
CA SER A 268 -3.13 6.01 13.79
C SER A 268 -2.04 7.09 13.87
N LYS A 269 -1.01 7.09 13.01
CA LYS A 269 0.03 8.14 12.97
C LYS A 269 -0.11 9.06 11.77
N GLU A 270 -0.57 10.28 12.04
CA GLU A 270 -0.75 11.33 11.03
C GLU A 270 0.57 11.82 10.39
N VAL A 271 1.68 11.72 11.12
CA VAL A 271 3.05 12.07 10.70
C VAL A 271 4.03 11.35 11.62
N ASP A 272 5.21 10.99 11.10
CA ASP A 272 6.25 10.30 11.86
C ASP A 272 7.64 10.68 11.32
N SER A 273 8.64 10.81 12.20
CA SER A 273 10.01 11.18 11.82
C SER A 273 10.74 10.07 11.05
N SER A 274 10.30 8.81 11.15
CA SER A 274 10.79 7.68 10.32
C SER A 274 10.57 7.86 8.82
N LEU A 275 9.66 8.76 8.42
CA LEU A 275 9.50 9.15 7.02
C LEU A 275 10.73 9.88 6.47
N LEU A 276 11.52 10.57 7.30
CA LEU A 276 12.70 11.32 6.85
C LEU A 276 13.79 10.41 6.24
N PRO A 277 14.28 9.35 6.92
CA PRO A 277 15.22 8.41 6.29
C PRO A 277 14.60 7.61 5.13
N THR A 278 13.27 7.63 4.98
CA THR A 278 12.54 6.96 3.91
C THR A 278 12.50 7.80 2.63
N VAL A 279 12.15 9.09 2.74
CA VAL A 279 12.11 10.01 1.58
C VAL A 279 13.49 10.61 1.25
N SER A 280 14.43 10.55 2.19
CA SER A 280 15.83 11.00 2.05
C SER A 280 16.80 9.82 2.25
N PHE A 281 18.06 10.11 2.60
CA PHE A 281 19.08 9.10 2.88
C PHE A 281 18.64 8.20 4.06
N PRO A 282 18.74 6.87 3.95
CA PRO A 282 19.39 6.12 2.87
C PRO A 282 18.49 5.70 1.70
N ALA A 283 17.16 5.73 1.86
CA ALA A 283 16.27 5.02 0.93
C ALA A 283 15.98 5.75 -0.38
N PHE A 284 15.78 7.08 -0.32
CA PHE A 284 15.31 7.89 -1.45
C PHE A 284 14.11 7.24 -2.14
N ALA A 285 13.10 6.86 -1.35
CA ALA A 285 12.01 5.99 -1.81
C ALA A 285 11.11 6.68 -2.84
N THR A 286 10.95 8.01 -2.75
CA THR A 286 10.27 8.85 -3.75
C THR A 286 11.25 9.79 -4.43
N HIS A 287 11.03 10.02 -5.71
CA HIS A 287 11.73 11.00 -6.54
C HIS A 287 10.80 12.15 -6.97
N GLU A 288 9.56 12.15 -6.49
CA GLU A 288 8.60 13.22 -6.76
C GLU A 288 8.83 14.37 -5.78
N ASP A 289 9.36 15.48 -6.30
CA ASP A 289 9.78 16.61 -5.45
C ASP A 289 8.62 17.18 -4.62
N LEU A 290 7.42 17.31 -5.20
CA LEU A 290 6.24 17.79 -4.48
C LEU A 290 5.88 16.89 -3.27
N LEU A 291 5.90 15.57 -3.45
CA LEU A 291 5.63 14.63 -2.36
C LEU A 291 6.71 14.69 -1.28
N TYR A 292 7.98 14.77 -1.69
CA TYR A 292 9.12 14.93 -0.79
C TYR A 292 8.99 16.23 0.04
N GLN A 293 8.79 17.38 -0.60
CA GLN A 293 8.68 18.68 0.07
C GLN A 293 7.48 18.72 1.01
N ARG A 294 6.32 18.21 0.58
CA ARG A 294 5.12 18.13 1.43
C ARG A 294 5.34 17.25 2.65
N THR A 295 5.99 16.10 2.48
CA THR A 295 6.29 15.16 3.57
C THR A 295 7.28 15.78 4.57
N LYS A 296 8.42 16.27 4.08
CA LYS A 296 9.43 16.95 4.90
C LYS A 296 8.85 18.16 5.63
N GLY A 297 8.09 19.01 4.94
CA GLY A 297 7.42 20.16 5.54
C GLY A 297 6.44 19.76 6.65
N ASN A 298 5.69 18.67 6.49
CA ASN A 298 4.79 18.15 7.51
C ASN A 298 5.55 17.66 8.75
N ILE A 299 6.66 16.93 8.56
CA ILE A 299 7.54 16.46 9.65
C ILE A 299 8.11 17.66 10.41
N VAL A 300 8.75 18.61 9.72
CA VAL A 300 9.35 19.80 10.33
C VAL A 300 8.31 20.62 11.08
N LYS A 301 7.15 20.88 10.47
CA LYS A 301 6.10 21.70 11.08
C LYS A 301 5.53 21.09 12.37
N ARG A 302 5.40 19.76 12.44
CA ARG A 302 4.65 19.09 13.51
C ARG A 302 5.52 18.40 14.56
N LEU A 303 6.74 18.00 14.20
CA LEU A 303 7.59 17.16 15.05
C LEU A 303 8.90 17.82 15.47
N ARG A 304 9.35 18.90 14.81
CA ARG A 304 10.55 19.62 15.23
C ARG A 304 10.33 20.29 16.59
N GLY A 305 11.25 20.06 17.52
CA GLY A 305 11.37 20.77 18.79
C GLY A 305 12.68 21.54 18.91
N SER A 306 13.06 21.90 20.13
CA SER A 306 14.26 22.72 20.44
C SER A 306 15.54 21.90 20.66
N TYR A 307 15.40 20.60 20.89
CA TYR A 307 16.45 19.63 21.21
C TYR A 307 16.53 18.48 20.19
N GLY A 308 15.53 18.34 19.32
CA GLY A 308 15.48 17.32 18.29
C GLY A 308 14.11 17.25 17.64
N PHE A 309 13.75 16.09 17.10
CA PHE A 309 12.40 15.83 16.62
C PHE A 309 11.70 14.82 17.53
N LYS A 310 10.39 14.99 17.74
CA LYS A 310 9.52 13.95 18.29
C LYS A 310 9.45 12.79 17.31
N ARG A 311 9.30 11.54 17.77
CA ARG A 311 9.10 10.40 16.84
C ARG A 311 7.75 10.53 16.13
N PHE A 312 6.70 10.72 16.91
CA PHE A 312 5.34 11.08 16.47
C PHE A 312 4.60 11.78 17.62
N ILE A 313 3.41 12.34 17.35
CA ILE A 313 2.61 13.09 18.35
C ILE A 313 1.98 12.13 19.36
N ARG A 314 1.94 12.52 20.64
CA ARG A 314 1.48 11.71 21.79
C ARG A 314 2.27 10.41 21.97
N ASP A 315 3.55 10.44 21.63
CA ASP A 315 4.46 9.35 21.90
C ASP A 315 4.97 9.41 23.35
N GLY A 316 4.54 8.45 24.17
CA GLY A 316 4.95 8.34 25.56
C GLY A 316 6.34 7.77 25.80
N PHE A 317 6.99 7.18 24.79
CA PHE A 317 8.20 6.40 25.02
C PHE A 317 9.31 7.21 25.68
N ARG A 318 9.81 6.68 26.80
CA ARG A 318 10.82 7.25 27.67
C ARG A 318 10.46 8.63 28.24
N SER A 319 9.21 9.07 28.10
CA SER A 319 8.70 10.20 28.86
C SER A 319 8.62 9.81 30.34
N VAL A 320 8.67 10.79 31.23
CA VAL A 320 8.62 10.53 32.69
C VAL A 320 7.28 9.92 33.14
N LEU A 321 6.24 9.99 32.31
CA LEU A 321 4.93 9.41 32.59
C LEU A 321 4.74 8.00 32.00
N GLU A 322 5.68 7.49 31.20
CA GLU A 322 5.60 6.10 30.74
C GLU A 322 5.92 5.16 31.90
N ASP A 323 5.05 4.18 32.13
CA ASP A 323 5.34 3.07 33.04
C ASP A 323 6.25 2.06 32.34
N PRO A 324 7.54 1.95 32.69
CA PRO A 324 8.48 1.06 32.01
C PRO A 324 8.19 -0.42 32.28
N THR A 325 7.32 -0.75 33.25
CA THR A 325 6.94 -2.13 33.57
C THR A 325 5.81 -2.65 32.67
N GLN A 326 5.11 -1.76 31.96
CA GLN A 326 4.01 -2.11 31.08
C GLN A 326 4.46 -2.16 29.63
N LYS A 327 4.24 -3.30 28.97
CA LYS A 327 4.51 -3.46 27.53
C LYS A 327 3.62 -2.58 26.66
N PHE A 328 2.35 -2.39 27.08
CA PHE A 328 1.32 -1.70 26.31
C PHE A 328 0.76 -0.51 27.09
N TYR A 329 0.37 0.55 26.39
CA TYR A 329 -0.24 1.72 27.04
C TYR A 329 -1.66 1.41 27.51
N LYS A 330 -2.09 2.07 28.58
CA LYS A 330 -3.50 2.16 28.94
C LYS A 330 -4.19 3.13 27.99
N LYS A 331 -5.51 2.94 27.81
CA LYS A 331 -6.30 3.76 26.86
C LYS A 331 -6.13 5.27 27.10
N GLU A 332 -6.05 5.67 28.37
CA GLU A 332 -6.05 7.06 28.83
C GLU A 332 -4.69 7.76 28.70
N ASP A 333 -3.61 7.00 28.50
CA ASP A 333 -2.24 7.50 28.64
C ASP A 333 -1.86 8.49 27.53
N LEU A 334 -2.39 8.33 26.33
CA LEU A 334 -1.95 9.10 25.15
C LEU A 334 -2.10 10.61 25.36
N LYS A 335 -3.20 11.07 25.98
CA LYS A 335 -3.40 12.51 26.27
C LYS A 335 -2.33 13.04 27.22
N ASN A 336 -1.90 12.21 28.17
CA ASN A 336 -0.91 12.60 29.18
C ASN A 336 0.47 12.86 28.57
N PHE A 337 0.77 12.21 27.44
CA PHE A 337 2.02 12.39 26.69
C PHE A 337 2.04 13.60 25.77
N GLU A 338 0.89 14.24 25.52
CA GLU A 338 0.81 15.40 24.63
C GLU A 338 1.70 16.54 25.14
N ASN A 339 2.50 17.10 24.23
CA ASN A 339 3.47 18.18 24.44
C ASN A 339 4.70 17.84 25.28
N ILE A 340 4.74 16.68 25.96
CA ILE A 340 5.89 16.25 26.77
C ILE A 340 6.73 15.16 26.07
N GLU A 341 6.41 14.83 24.82
CA GLU A 341 7.07 13.74 24.07
C GLU A 341 8.59 13.97 23.98
N CYS A 342 9.39 12.91 24.08
CA CYS A 342 10.85 13.03 23.98
C CYS A 342 11.31 13.56 22.61
N GLU A 343 12.38 14.36 22.61
CA GLU A 343 12.97 14.93 21.40
C GLU A 343 14.31 14.25 21.07
N TRP A 344 14.47 13.86 19.80
CA TRP A 344 15.57 13.02 19.33
C TRP A 344 16.51 13.82 18.43
N PRO A 345 17.76 14.11 18.85
CA PRO A 345 18.71 14.91 18.07
C PRO A 345 19.20 14.19 16.81
N LEU A 346 19.02 12.87 16.72
CA LEU A 346 19.28 12.05 15.53
C LEU A 346 18.69 12.66 14.25
N PHE A 347 17.49 13.26 14.33
CA PHE A 347 16.84 13.83 13.15
C PHE A 347 17.44 15.16 12.69
N TYR A 348 18.18 15.88 13.55
CA TYR A 348 19.04 16.97 13.07
C TYR A 348 20.15 16.42 12.17
N ILE A 349 20.73 15.27 12.52
CA ILE A 349 21.77 14.62 11.71
C ILE A 349 21.20 14.19 10.34
N PHE A 350 20.00 13.61 10.31
CA PHE A 350 19.33 13.30 9.04
C PHE A 350 19.06 14.55 8.20
N MET A 351 18.68 15.68 8.82
CA MET A 351 18.51 16.95 8.10
C MET A 351 19.83 17.52 7.58
N ILE A 352 20.95 17.33 8.28
CA ILE A 352 22.28 17.70 7.77
C ILE A 352 22.62 16.87 6.53
N ILE A 353 22.49 15.55 6.60
CA ILE A 353 22.77 14.65 5.47
C ILE A 353 21.85 14.93 4.29
N ASP A 354 20.56 15.15 4.54
CA ASP A 354 19.60 15.59 3.53
C ASP A 354 20.04 16.89 2.84
N GLY A 355 20.53 17.86 3.63
CA GLY A 355 21.08 19.11 3.13
C GLY A 355 22.30 18.91 2.25
N VAL A 356 23.20 17.98 2.61
CA VAL A 356 24.37 17.61 1.78
C VAL A 356 23.92 17.02 0.44
N PHE A 357 23.02 16.04 0.44
CA PHE A 357 22.53 15.41 -0.80
C PHE A 357 21.75 16.39 -1.70
N LYS A 358 21.07 17.38 -1.11
CA LYS A 358 20.28 18.40 -1.83
C LYS A 358 21.07 19.67 -2.13
N ASN A 359 22.33 19.76 -1.70
CA ASN A 359 23.17 20.96 -1.82
C ASN A 359 22.52 22.22 -1.22
N LEU A 360 22.05 22.12 0.03
CA LEU A 360 21.37 23.18 0.77
C LEU A 360 22.24 23.70 1.94
N PRO A 361 23.17 24.64 1.70
CA PRO A 361 24.12 25.09 2.72
C PRO A 361 23.43 25.75 3.94
N ASP A 362 22.35 26.49 3.73
CA ASP A 362 21.61 27.13 4.83
C ASP A 362 20.99 26.10 5.79
N GLN A 363 20.43 25.01 5.23
CA GLN A 363 19.90 23.91 6.02
C GLN A 363 21.03 23.21 6.79
N ILE A 364 22.17 22.95 6.14
CA ILE A 364 23.32 22.33 6.79
C ILE A 364 23.76 23.18 7.99
N SER A 365 23.95 24.48 7.78
CA SER A 365 24.35 25.44 8.82
C SER A 365 23.34 25.48 9.97
N GLU A 366 22.04 25.60 9.67
CA GLU A 366 20.97 25.64 10.68
C GLU A 366 21.01 24.40 11.59
N TYR A 367 21.03 23.21 10.99
CA TYR A 367 20.97 21.97 11.77
C TYR A 367 22.30 21.61 12.42
N GLN A 368 23.44 22.04 11.89
CA GLN A 368 24.74 21.96 12.58
C GLN A 368 24.74 22.83 13.84
N ASP A 369 24.25 24.06 13.76
CA ASP A 369 24.16 24.98 14.92
C ASP A 369 23.21 24.46 16.00
N LEU A 370 22.08 23.86 15.60
CA LEU A 370 21.16 23.21 16.52
C LEU A 370 21.79 21.97 17.17
N LEU A 371 22.45 21.11 16.37
CA LEU A 371 23.08 19.90 16.86
C LEU A 371 24.25 20.20 17.80
N LYS A 372 25.08 21.20 17.49
CA LYS A 372 26.25 21.60 18.30
C LYS A 372 25.87 21.91 19.75
N LYS A 373 24.67 22.46 19.99
CA LYS A 373 24.12 22.73 21.33
C LYS A 373 23.66 21.47 22.08
N ARG A 374 23.71 20.31 21.43
CA ARG A 374 23.26 19.00 21.94
C ARG A 374 24.39 17.98 22.04
N ILE A 375 25.59 18.34 21.61
CA ILE A 375 26.80 17.53 21.76
C ILE A 375 27.38 17.79 23.15
N PHE A 376 27.75 16.73 23.86
CA PHE A 376 28.60 16.82 25.04
C PHE A 376 29.88 16.02 24.81
N LEU A 377 30.91 16.27 25.63
CA LEU A 377 32.18 15.56 25.52
C LEU A 377 32.19 14.42 26.54
N ASP A 378 32.54 13.22 26.10
CA ASP A 378 32.91 12.15 27.03
C ASP A 378 34.26 12.50 27.66
N HIS A 379 34.37 12.30 28.98
CA HIS A 379 35.61 12.52 29.72
C HIS A 379 36.19 11.21 30.28
N ASN A 380 35.56 10.08 29.97
CA ASN A 380 36.12 8.78 30.28
C ASN A 380 37.34 8.50 29.38
N GLU A 381 38.39 7.90 29.94
CA GLU A 381 39.62 7.50 29.24
C GLU A 381 40.54 8.64 28.73
N GLY A 382 40.38 9.87 29.22
CA GLY A 382 41.35 10.96 28.94
C GLY A 382 41.28 11.53 27.52
N THR A 383 40.27 11.17 26.73
CA THR A 383 39.96 11.75 25.41
C THR A 383 38.62 12.47 25.43
N ALA A 384 38.51 13.64 24.80
CA ALA A 384 37.30 14.46 24.75
C ALA A 384 36.48 14.19 23.47
N ASP A 385 35.91 12.99 23.33
CA ASP A 385 35.14 12.62 22.14
C ASP A 385 33.71 13.19 22.19
N PRO A 386 33.15 13.66 21.05
CA PRO A 386 31.79 14.15 20.98
C PRO A 386 30.78 13.00 21.14
N VAL A 387 29.75 13.22 21.97
CA VAL A 387 28.66 12.28 22.19
C VAL A 387 27.33 12.93 21.87
N ILE A 388 26.52 12.22 21.09
CA ILE A 388 25.13 12.58 20.80
C ILE A 388 24.20 11.78 21.73
N PRO A 389 23.45 12.42 22.64
CA PRO A 389 22.47 11.74 23.48
C PRO A 389 21.42 11.01 22.65
N MET A 390 20.81 9.95 23.20
CA MET A 390 19.72 9.23 22.54
C MET A 390 18.49 10.13 22.35
N TYR A 391 18.05 10.81 23.40
CA TYR A 391 16.92 11.73 23.43
C TYR A 391 17.00 12.72 24.59
N TYR A 392 16.14 13.74 24.54
CA TYR A 392 15.89 14.73 25.59
C TYR A 392 14.45 14.63 26.09
N TYR A 393 14.25 14.68 27.40
CA TYR A 393 12.94 14.51 28.04
C TYR A 393 12.61 15.64 29.02
N VAL A 394 11.33 15.82 29.30
CA VAL A 394 10.83 16.77 30.31
C VAL A 394 10.85 16.08 31.67
N THR A 395 11.44 16.72 32.68
CA THR A 395 11.47 16.18 34.05
C THR A 395 10.13 16.36 34.74
N GLU A 396 9.84 15.53 35.75
CA GLU A 396 8.57 15.54 36.49
C GLU A 396 8.21 16.93 37.03
N GLU A 397 9.19 17.64 37.59
CA GLU A 397 9.05 19.00 38.15
C GLU A 397 8.63 20.06 37.10
N LEU A 398 8.89 19.82 35.83
CA LEU A 398 8.67 20.78 34.73
C LEU A 398 7.44 20.44 33.88
N LEU A 399 6.74 19.34 34.16
CA LEU A 399 5.63 18.84 33.35
C LEU A 399 4.49 19.85 33.18
N GLU A 400 3.99 20.39 34.30
CA GLU A 400 2.85 21.31 34.28
C GLU A 400 3.18 22.59 33.53
N LYS A 401 4.42 23.09 33.67
CA LYS A 401 4.90 24.25 32.93
C LYS A 401 4.97 23.98 31.42
N GLU A 402 5.54 22.84 31.01
CA GLU A 402 5.60 22.46 29.59
C GLU A 402 4.20 22.26 28.98
N ARG A 403 3.23 21.75 29.75
CA ARG A 403 1.85 21.57 29.28
C ARG A 403 1.13 22.89 29.05
N MET A 404 1.31 23.86 29.95
CA MET A 404 0.70 25.19 29.84
C MET A 404 1.30 25.99 28.67
N GLU A 405 2.63 25.92 28.51
CA GLU A 405 3.36 26.62 27.45
C GLU A 405 4.38 25.66 26.80
N PRO A 406 3.98 24.92 25.75
CA PRO A 406 4.87 23.95 25.09
C PRO A 406 6.16 24.56 24.57
N GLY A 407 7.29 23.93 24.86
CA GLY A 407 8.63 24.42 24.51
C GLY A 407 9.22 25.45 25.48
N SER A 408 8.53 25.78 26.58
CA SER A 408 9.00 26.74 27.59
C SER A 408 10.04 26.17 28.58
N THR A 409 10.17 24.83 28.63
CA THR A 409 11.03 24.16 29.62
C THR A 409 12.36 23.71 29.03
N GLN A 410 13.39 23.68 29.88
CA GLN A 410 14.65 23.02 29.51
C GLN A 410 14.50 21.50 29.68
N ARG A 411 14.82 20.76 28.62
CA ARG A 411 14.76 19.30 28.61
C ARG A 411 16.09 18.72 29.07
N LYS A 412 16.03 17.65 29.86
CA LYS A 412 17.21 16.94 30.35
C LYS A 412 17.64 15.89 29.32
N MET A 413 18.95 15.79 29.08
CA MET A 413 19.52 14.70 28.27
C MET A 413 19.57 13.41 29.07
N VAL A 414 19.45 12.28 28.39
CA VAL A 414 19.73 10.98 29.00
C VAL A 414 21.25 10.75 29.10
N VAL A 415 21.75 10.47 30.30
CA VAL A 415 23.19 10.29 30.59
C VAL A 415 23.50 8.86 31.07
N ASP A 416 22.60 8.25 31.84
CA ASP A 416 22.87 7.01 32.60
C ASP A 416 22.77 5.69 31.79
N HIS A 417 22.73 5.76 30.46
CA HIS A 417 22.44 4.60 29.60
C HIS A 417 23.57 4.23 28.62
N GLY A 418 24.71 4.93 28.68
CA GLY A 418 25.82 4.74 27.74
C GLY A 418 25.55 5.37 26.37
N LEU A 419 26.40 5.04 25.39
CA LEU A 419 26.33 5.59 24.04
C LEU A 419 25.21 4.91 23.24
N CYS A 420 24.33 5.71 22.64
CA CYS A 420 23.43 5.22 21.61
C CYS A 420 24.20 5.07 20.30
N LEU A 421 24.43 3.83 19.86
CA LEU A 421 25.33 3.53 18.75
C LEU A 421 24.78 4.01 17.40
N TRP A 422 23.45 4.04 17.22
CA TRP A 422 22.83 4.62 16.03
C TRP A 422 23.16 6.11 15.87
N ASN A 423 23.02 6.88 16.95
CA ASN A 423 23.28 8.32 16.94
C ASN A 423 24.76 8.60 16.65
N GLN A 424 25.68 7.84 17.26
CA GLN A 424 27.11 8.01 17.02
C GLN A 424 27.48 7.64 15.58
N ALA A 425 26.95 6.54 15.06
CA ALA A 425 27.20 6.10 13.69
C ALA A 425 26.74 7.15 12.65
N MET A 426 25.52 7.69 12.82
CA MET A 426 25.00 8.72 11.93
C MET A 426 25.76 10.04 12.06
N PHE A 427 26.22 10.39 13.28
CA PHE A 427 27.06 11.57 13.50
C PHE A 427 28.37 11.47 12.72
N VAL A 428 29.08 10.35 12.81
CA VAL A 428 30.32 10.11 12.05
C VAL A 428 30.08 10.28 10.55
N LEU A 429 29.02 9.69 10.00
CA LEU A 429 28.68 9.84 8.58
C LEU A 429 28.43 11.30 8.20
N ALA A 430 27.64 12.04 8.98
CA ALA A 430 27.37 13.44 8.71
C ALA A 430 28.64 14.29 8.76
N GLN A 431 29.53 14.07 9.74
CA GLN A 431 30.79 14.80 9.85
C GLN A 431 31.72 14.52 8.67
N LEU A 432 31.88 13.26 8.26
CA LEU A 432 32.68 12.89 7.08
C LEU A 432 32.17 13.57 5.81
N LEU A 433 30.86 13.64 5.63
CA LEU A 433 30.22 14.32 4.50
C LEU A 433 30.43 15.83 4.54
N THR A 434 30.17 16.49 5.68
CA THR A 434 30.29 17.95 5.79
C THR A 434 31.73 18.44 5.77
N ALA A 435 32.69 17.61 6.19
CA ALA A 435 34.12 17.88 6.07
C ALA A 435 34.67 17.62 4.65
N GLY A 436 33.86 17.11 3.72
CA GLY A 436 34.30 16.75 2.36
C GLY A 436 35.21 15.53 2.29
N LEU A 437 35.37 14.79 3.38
CA LEU A 437 36.21 13.59 3.48
C LEU A 437 35.55 12.38 2.81
N LEU A 438 34.21 12.32 2.85
CA LEU A 438 33.39 11.34 2.16
C LEU A 438 32.49 12.04 1.14
N HIS A 439 32.46 11.55 -0.09
CA HIS A 439 31.56 12.10 -1.11
C HIS A 439 30.23 11.32 -1.18
N ILE A 440 29.13 11.99 -1.56
CA ILE A 440 27.80 11.36 -1.65
C ILE A 440 27.78 10.13 -2.58
N ASN A 441 28.56 10.15 -3.66
CA ASN A 441 28.69 9.03 -4.61
C ASN A 441 29.39 7.80 -4.01
N GLU A 442 30.08 7.95 -2.88
CA GLU A 442 30.80 6.86 -2.24
C GLU A 442 29.99 6.24 -1.13
N LEU A 443 29.19 7.06 -0.44
CA LEU A 443 28.18 6.62 0.50
C LEU A 443 26.97 6.00 -0.23
N ASP A 444 26.68 6.42 -1.45
CA ASP A 444 25.64 5.86 -2.32
C ASP A 444 26.18 5.52 -3.72
N PRO A 445 26.98 4.44 -3.86
CA PRO A 445 27.65 4.07 -5.12
C PRO A 445 26.69 3.68 -6.25
N ILE A 446 25.45 3.31 -5.92
CA ILE A 446 24.38 3.01 -6.88
C ILE A 446 23.54 4.25 -7.25
N ARG A 447 23.90 5.43 -6.71
CA ARG A 447 23.29 6.75 -7.00
C ARG A 447 21.76 6.75 -6.89
N ARG A 448 21.24 6.12 -5.84
CA ARG A 448 19.82 6.08 -5.46
C ARG A 448 19.21 7.46 -5.29
N TYR A 449 20.00 8.44 -4.86
CA TYR A 449 19.56 9.85 -4.76
C TYR A 449 19.09 10.43 -6.11
N LEU A 450 19.41 9.77 -7.24
CA LEU A 450 18.88 10.08 -8.56
C LEU A 450 17.70 9.17 -8.93
N PRO A 451 16.74 9.68 -9.73
CA PRO A 451 15.73 8.83 -10.37
C PRO A 451 16.37 7.73 -11.23
N SER A 452 15.72 6.57 -11.35
CA SER A 452 16.28 5.40 -12.04
C SER A 452 16.74 5.67 -13.49
N TYR A 453 16.11 6.60 -14.19
CA TYR A 453 16.48 6.99 -15.56
C TYR A 453 17.73 7.88 -15.64
N ASN A 454 18.16 8.48 -14.53
CA ASN A 454 19.37 9.31 -14.42
C ASN A 454 20.55 8.56 -13.78
N ARG A 455 20.36 7.32 -13.33
CA ARG A 455 21.44 6.53 -12.71
C ARG A 455 22.42 6.01 -13.77
N PRO A 456 23.73 6.00 -13.51
CA PRO A 456 24.70 5.35 -14.38
C PRO A 456 24.39 3.86 -14.43
N ARG A 457 24.11 3.35 -15.62
CA ARG A 457 23.92 1.92 -15.81
C ARG A 457 25.30 1.30 -15.98
N LYS A 458 25.70 0.38 -15.10
CA LYS A 458 26.82 -0.52 -15.42
C LYS A 458 26.42 -1.25 -16.71
N GLY A 459 27.18 -1.06 -17.78
CA GLY A 459 26.94 -1.73 -19.04
C GLY A 459 26.91 -3.22 -18.81
N GLY A 460 25.72 -3.83 -18.89
CA GLY A 460 25.63 -5.28 -19.01
C GLY A 460 26.40 -5.66 -20.27
N ARG A 461 27.39 -6.54 -20.14
CA ARG A 461 28.13 -7.10 -21.27
C ARG A 461 27.21 -8.03 -22.08
N TYR A 462 26.27 -7.49 -22.84
CA TYR A 462 25.65 -8.11 -24.02
C TYR A 462 24.96 -7.02 -24.84
N SER A 463 25.76 -6.21 -25.53
CA SER A 463 25.31 -5.36 -26.64
C SER A 463 26.00 -5.80 -27.92
N ALA A 464 25.58 -6.95 -28.45
CA ALA A 464 25.86 -7.34 -29.82
C ALA A 464 24.82 -8.39 -30.24
N PHE A 465 23.69 -7.96 -30.80
CA PHE A 465 23.18 -8.47 -32.08
C PHE A 465 21.92 -7.71 -32.55
N GLN A 466 22.12 -6.99 -33.66
CA GLN A 466 21.22 -6.73 -34.79
C GLN A 466 20.04 -5.74 -34.71
N ALA A 467 20.14 -4.80 -35.66
CA ALA A 467 19.12 -3.96 -36.23
C ALA A 467 18.63 -4.55 -37.57
N MET A 468 17.32 -4.54 -37.86
CA MET A 468 16.75 -3.95 -39.09
C MET A 468 15.22 -4.08 -39.23
N MET A 469 14.67 -3.03 -39.86
CA MET A 469 13.50 -2.91 -40.74
C MET A 469 12.07 -2.75 -40.20
N ALA A 470 11.46 -1.76 -40.83
CA ALA A 470 10.16 -1.16 -40.61
C ALA A 470 9.37 -1.26 -41.91
N THR A 471 8.19 -1.90 -41.91
CA THR A 471 7.32 -1.91 -43.11
C THR A 471 5.87 -2.28 -42.73
N TYR A 472 5.03 -1.25 -42.60
CA TYR A 472 3.57 -1.14 -42.82
C TYR A 472 2.56 -2.23 -42.35
N GLY A 473 1.62 -1.82 -41.49
CA GLY A 473 0.20 -1.93 -41.86
C GLY A 473 -0.76 -2.82 -41.08
N ILE A 474 -0.50 -3.16 -39.81
CA ILE A 474 -1.20 -4.16 -38.95
C ILE A 474 -1.22 -5.56 -39.53
N GLN A 475 -0.54 -6.45 -38.83
CA GLN A 475 -0.43 -7.87 -39.13
C GLN A 475 -0.67 -8.61 -37.82
N THR A 476 -1.62 -9.55 -37.82
CA THR A 476 -1.76 -10.57 -36.79
C THR A 476 -0.82 -11.73 -37.14
N GLN A 477 -0.32 -12.45 -36.14
CA GLN A 477 0.51 -13.65 -36.34
C GLN A 477 -0.15 -14.82 -35.63
N THR A 478 -0.21 -15.97 -36.29
CA THR A 478 -0.52 -17.26 -35.66
C THR A 478 0.67 -17.72 -34.81
N PRO A 479 0.49 -18.62 -33.81
CA PRO A 479 1.60 -19.13 -33.01
C PRO A 479 2.76 -19.68 -33.86
N HIS A 480 2.45 -20.36 -34.98
CA HIS A 480 3.43 -20.88 -35.93
C HIS A 480 4.23 -19.76 -36.65
N GLU A 481 3.62 -18.63 -36.98
CA GLU A 481 4.31 -17.48 -37.62
C GLU A 481 5.20 -16.67 -36.66
N VAL A 482 5.13 -16.94 -35.36
CA VAL A 482 5.93 -16.29 -34.32
C VAL A 482 7.24 -17.04 -34.05
N GLU A 483 7.36 -18.29 -34.50
CA GLU A 483 8.57 -19.09 -34.37
C GLU A 483 9.81 -18.36 -34.94
N PRO A 484 10.99 -18.46 -34.28
CA PRO A 484 11.31 -19.35 -33.16
C PRO A 484 10.92 -18.79 -31.77
N VAL A 485 10.23 -17.65 -31.69
CA VAL A 485 9.76 -17.11 -30.41
C VAL A 485 8.53 -17.90 -29.95
N GLN A 486 8.53 -18.35 -28.70
CA GLN A 486 7.40 -19.08 -28.13
C GLN A 486 6.45 -18.15 -27.39
N ILE A 487 5.15 -18.37 -27.56
CA ILE A 487 4.12 -17.68 -26.77
C ILE A 487 3.75 -18.54 -25.58
N TRP A 488 3.96 -18.02 -24.37
CA TRP A 488 3.66 -18.73 -23.13
C TRP A 488 2.51 -18.06 -22.38
N SER A 489 1.81 -18.86 -21.59
CA SER A 489 0.87 -18.35 -20.61
C SER A 489 1.64 -17.72 -19.44
N SER A 490 1.02 -16.77 -18.75
CA SER A 490 1.62 -16.14 -17.57
C SER A 490 1.92 -17.17 -16.47
N THR A 491 1.09 -18.22 -16.35
CA THR A 491 1.28 -19.35 -15.42
C THR A 491 2.57 -20.14 -15.69
N GLN A 492 2.96 -20.32 -16.95
CA GLN A 492 4.24 -20.98 -17.27
C GLN A 492 5.44 -20.17 -16.75
N LEU A 493 5.35 -18.84 -16.83
CA LEU A 493 6.37 -17.96 -16.27
C LEU A 493 6.40 -18.03 -14.74
N VAL A 494 5.24 -18.17 -14.07
CA VAL A 494 5.19 -18.45 -12.62
C VAL A 494 5.98 -19.73 -12.29
N ASN A 495 5.75 -20.80 -13.05
CA ASN A 495 6.45 -22.08 -12.86
C ASN A 495 7.97 -21.96 -13.01
N VAL A 496 8.46 -21.11 -13.92
CA VAL A 496 9.89 -20.80 -14.03
C VAL A 496 10.41 -20.13 -12.76
N TYR A 497 9.77 -19.04 -12.34
CA TYR A 497 10.21 -18.25 -11.18
C TYR A 497 10.08 -19.02 -9.85
N GLN A 498 9.24 -20.05 -9.74
CA GLN A 498 9.21 -20.91 -8.54
C GLN A 498 10.58 -21.55 -8.24
N ASN A 499 11.37 -21.85 -9.26
CA ASN A 499 12.69 -22.45 -9.08
C ASN A 499 13.76 -21.45 -8.60
N LEU A 500 13.46 -20.15 -8.65
CA LEU A 500 14.38 -19.11 -8.21
C LEU A 500 14.45 -19.07 -6.68
N GLY A 501 15.67 -19.11 -6.14
CA GLY A 501 15.91 -19.12 -4.70
C GLY A 501 15.64 -20.45 -4.00
N VAL A 502 15.45 -21.56 -4.73
CA VAL A 502 15.32 -22.90 -4.14
C VAL A 502 16.65 -23.32 -3.51
N ASN A 503 16.59 -23.87 -2.30
CA ASN A 503 17.76 -24.46 -1.65
C ASN A 503 17.38 -25.67 -0.79
N LYS A 504 17.73 -26.87 -1.24
CA LYS A 504 17.41 -28.14 -0.55
C LYS A 504 18.04 -28.20 0.87
N LYS A 505 19.24 -27.64 1.08
CA LYS A 505 19.95 -27.67 2.39
C LYS A 505 19.26 -26.81 3.44
N LEU A 506 18.79 -25.63 3.05
CA LEU A 506 18.05 -24.69 3.92
C LEU A 506 16.54 -24.96 3.95
N LYS A 507 16.06 -25.97 3.21
CA LYS A 507 14.63 -26.27 3.02
C LYS A 507 13.84 -25.08 2.46
N LEU A 508 14.48 -24.30 1.58
CA LEU A 508 13.84 -23.17 0.90
C LEU A 508 13.22 -23.61 -0.41
N HIS A 509 11.93 -23.31 -0.63
CA HIS A 509 11.17 -23.74 -1.82
C HIS A 509 11.10 -22.69 -2.94
N GLY A 510 11.86 -21.59 -2.83
CA GLY A 510 11.88 -20.53 -3.84
C GLY A 510 10.63 -19.64 -3.84
N ARG A 511 10.30 -19.04 -4.99
CA ARG A 511 9.19 -18.09 -5.10
C ARG A 511 7.84 -18.81 -4.92
N PRO A 512 6.92 -18.33 -4.07
CA PRO A 512 5.56 -18.86 -4.01
C PRO A 512 4.81 -18.68 -5.33
N GLU A 513 3.73 -19.44 -5.54
CA GLU A 513 2.85 -19.37 -6.72
C GLU A 513 2.08 -18.04 -6.77
N ARG A 514 2.79 -16.97 -7.12
CA ARG A 514 2.26 -15.61 -7.21
C ARG A 514 2.15 -15.24 -8.68
N PRO A 515 1.01 -14.68 -9.14
CA PRO A 515 0.86 -14.31 -10.54
C PRO A 515 1.88 -13.22 -10.93
N ILE A 516 2.31 -13.25 -12.20
CA ILE A 516 3.14 -12.20 -12.81
C ILE A 516 2.20 -11.17 -13.42
N GLY A 517 2.38 -9.90 -13.06
CA GLY A 517 1.50 -8.83 -13.53
C GLY A 517 1.92 -8.31 -14.90
N SER A 518 1.24 -7.24 -15.33
CA SER A 518 1.33 -6.70 -16.68
C SER A 518 2.71 -6.11 -17.00
N LEU A 519 3.45 -5.60 -16.01
CA LEU A 519 4.82 -5.13 -16.24
C LEU A 519 5.77 -6.32 -16.45
N GLY A 520 5.58 -7.43 -15.74
CA GLY A 520 6.32 -8.66 -15.98
C GLY A 520 5.98 -9.28 -17.34
N THR A 521 4.70 -9.43 -17.68
CA THR A 521 4.30 -10.05 -18.96
C THR A 521 4.60 -9.19 -20.19
N SER A 522 4.86 -7.89 -20.01
CA SER A 522 5.21 -6.96 -21.13
C SER A 522 6.69 -6.99 -21.51
N LYS A 523 7.38 -8.12 -21.27
CA LYS A 523 8.80 -8.35 -21.56
C LYS A 523 8.97 -9.52 -22.52
N LEU A 524 10.13 -9.54 -23.17
CA LEU A 524 10.66 -10.77 -23.75
C LEU A 524 11.58 -11.45 -22.73
N TYR A 525 11.52 -12.77 -22.69
CA TYR A 525 12.34 -13.59 -21.81
C TYR A 525 13.29 -14.47 -22.61
N ARG A 526 14.53 -14.62 -22.13
CA ARG A 526 15.47 -15.62 -22.62
C ARG A 526 15.58 -16.73 -21.57
N ILE A 527 15.10 -17.93 -21.90
CA ILE A 527 15.07 -19.07 -20.98
C ILE A 527 15.61 -20.29 -21.73
N CYS A 528 16.66 -20.94 -21.22
CA CYS A 528 17.28 -22.12 -21.83
C CYS A 528 17.56 -21.98 -23.34
N GLY A 529 18.02 -20.80 -23.78
CA GLY A 529 18.31 -20.51 -25.19
C GLY A 529 17.08 -20.19 -26.07
N GLN A 530 15.86 -20.27 -25.53
CA GLN A 530 14.62 -19.92 -26.21
C GLN A 530 14.22 -18.47 -25.90
N THR A 531 13.62 -17.79 -26.88
CA THR A 531 13.01 -16.47 -26.68
C THR A 531 11.51 -16.67 -26.46
N ILE A 532 10.99 -16.08 -25.39
CA ILE A 532 9.61 -16.29 -24.94
C ILE A 532 8.91 -14.94 -24.78
N LEU A 533 7.66 -14.86 -25.22
CA LEU A 533 6.75 -13.75 -24.97
C LEU A 533 5.53 -14.28 -24.20
N CYS A 534 5.15 -13.61 -23.12
CA CYS A 534 3.97 -13.99 -22.34
C CYS A 534 2.77 -13.10 -22.68
N TYR A 535 1.57 -13.66 -22.69
CA TYR A 535 0.34 -12.85 -22.73
C TYR A 535 -0.11 -12.45 -21.31
N PRO A 536 -0.69 -11.24 -21.14
CA PRO A 536 -1.19 -10.77 -19.84
C PRO A 536 -2.28 -11.65 -19.23
N LEU A 537 -2.43 -11.59 -17.90
CA LEU A 537 -3.44 -12.33 -17.11
C LEU A 537 -4.88 -12.13 -17.61
N ILE A 538 -5.21 -10.96 -18.18
CA ILE A 538 -6.55 -10.68 -18.73
C ILE A 538 -6.96 -11.62 -19.87
N PHE A 539 -6.01 -12.35 -20.47
CA PHE A 539 -6.26 -13.35 -21.52
C PHE A 539 -6.12 -14.81 -21.01
N GLU A 540 -5.79 -15.01 -19.73
CA GLU A 540 -5.85 -16.32 -19.11
C GLU A 540 -7.31 -16.76 -18.92
N VAL A 541 -7.55 -18.05 -19.10
CA VAL A 541 -8.87 -18.63 -18.83
C VAL A 541 -8.97 -18.83 -17.31
N SER A 542 -9.58 -17.86 -16.63
CA SER A 542 -9.88 -17.90 -15.19
C SER A 542 -11.14 -18.73 -14.92
N ASP A 543 -11.23 -19.30 -13.72
CA ASP A 543 -12.46 -19.91 -13.21
C ASP A 543 -13.59 -18.88 -13.08
N PHE A 544 -13.29 -17.57 -13.00
CA PHE A 544 -14.26 -16.50 -12.91
C PHE A 544 -14.60 -15.90 -14.29
N TYR A 545 -15.89 -15.68 -14.60
CA TYR A 545 -16.40 -15.48 -15.97
C TYR A 545 -16.19 -14.09 -16.58
N LEU A 546 -15.54 -13.12 -15.88
CA LEU A 546 -15.47 -11.72 -16.32
C LEU A 546 -14.86 -11.54 -17.72
N TYR A 547 -13.89 -12.39 -18.09
CA TYR A 547 -13.23 -12.34 -19.40
C TYR A 547 -14.18 -12.61 -20.59
N ARG A 548 -15.37 -13.18 -20.33
CA ARG A 548 -16.38 -13.49 -21.34
C ARG A 548 -17.22 -12.29 -21.76
N ASP A 549 -17.10 -11.16 -21.06
CA ASP A 549 -17.70 -9.89 -21.47
C ASP A 549 -16.72 -9.11 -22.35
N MET A 550 -17.02 -9.03 -23.66
CA MET A 550 -16.15 -8.40 -24.65
C MET A 550 -15.94 -6.91 -24.38
N ALA A 551 -16.97 -6.19 -23.95
CA ALA A 551 -16.86 -4.77 -23.63
C ALA A 551 -15.97 -4.54 -22.41
N LEU A 552 -16.07 -5.42 -21.41
CA LEU A 552 -15.17 -5.39 -20.26
C LEU A 552 -13.73 -5.73 -20.66
N LEU A 553 -13.51 -6.76 -21.49
CA LEU A 553 -12.18 -7.13 -21.98
C LEU A 553 -11.50 -6.00 -22.78
N ILE A 554 -12.25 -5.33 -23.66
CA ILE A 554 -11.74 -4.17 -24.43
C ILE A 554 -11.27 -3.07 -23.48
N ASP A 555 -12.06 -2.75 -22.46
CA ASP A 555 -11.69 -1.72 -21.50
C ASP A 555 -10.49 -2.15 -20.62
N ASP A 556 -10.43 -3.43 -20.24
CA ASP A 556 -9.29 -3.99 -19.52
C ASP A 556 -8.02 -3.90 -20.37
N ILE A 557 -8.05 -4.19 -21.67
CA ILE A 557 -6.91 -3.99 -22.58
C ILE A 557 -6.46 -2.52 -22.59
N LYS A 558 -7.40 -1.57 -22.70
CA LYS A 558 -7.09 -0.13 -22.69
C LYS A 558 -6.43 0.27 -21.37
N THR A 559 -7.00 -0.17 -20.25
CA THR A 559 -6.49 0.08 -18.90
C THR A 559 -5.09 -0.50 -18.72
N GLU A 560 -4.84 -1.72 -19.23
CA GLU A 560 -3.53 -2.36 -19.18
C GLU A 560 -2.47 -1.60 -19.99
N LEU A 561 -2.80 -1.15 -21.21
CA LEU A 561 -1.90 -0.34 -22.02
C LEU A 561 -1.58 1.00 -21.34
N GLN A 562 -2.58 1.65 -20.72
CA GLN A 562 -2.39 2.86 -19.92
C GLN A 562 -1.49 2.60 -18.71
N PHE A 563 -1.73 1.51 -17.99
CA PHE A 563 -0.93 1.10 -16.83
C PHE A 563 0.53 0.86 -17.22
N VAL A 564 0.78 0.01 -18.22
CA VAL A 564 2.13 -0.28 -18.71
C VAL A 564 2.80 1.01 -19.20
N GLY A 565 2.11 1.83 -20.00
CA GLY A 565 2.65 3.10 -20.48
C GLY A 565 3.02 4.09 -19.36
N ARG A 566 2.20 4.15 -18.30
CA ARG A 566 2.41 5.05 -17.16
C ARG A 566 3.54 4.59 -16.25
N TYR A 567 3.63 3.29 -15.97
CA TYR A 567 4.51 2.75 -14.92
C TYR A 567 5.79 2.06 -15.43
N TRP A 568 5.96 1.89 -16.74
CA TRP A 568 7.18 1.30 -17.29
C TRP A 568 8.42 2.17 -17.03
N ARG A 569 9.41 1.63 -16.31
CA ARG A 569 10.68 2.33 -15.99
C ARG A 569 11.92 1.46 -16.29
N LEU A 570 11.73 0.35 -16.98
CA LEU A 570 12.81 -0.56 -17.37
C LEU A 570 13.51 -0.11 -18.65
N SER A 571 14.68 -0.68 -18.92
CA SER A 571 15.39 -0.48 -20.18
C SER A 571 14.70 -1.24 -21.32
N GLY A 572 14.58 -0.60 -22.49
CA GLY A 572 13.83 -1.14 -23.61
C GLY A 572 12.34 -0.82 -23.54
N ARG A 573 11.64 -1.01 -24.66
CA ARG A 573 10.21 -0.72 -24.79
C ARG A 573 9.38 -1.90 -24.25
N PRO A 574 8.26 -1.63 -23.55
CA PRO A 574 7.32 -2.69 -23.18
C PRO A 574 6.75 -3.33 -24.45
N THR A 575 6.66 -4.67 -24.46
CA THR A 575 6.14 -5.46 -25.57
C THR A 575 4.96 -6.28 -25.08
N VAL A 576 3.75 -5.86 -25.43
CA VAL A 576 2.49 -6.45 -24.96
C VAL A 576 1.95 -7.42 -26.01
N CYS A 577 1.66 -8.66 -25.62
CA CYS A 577 0.95 -9.63 -26.46
C CYS A 577 -0.57 -9.49 -26.26
N LEU A 578 -1.32 -9.25 -27.34
CA LEU A 578 -2.79 -9.28 -27.32
C LEU A 578 -3.27 -10.59 -27.96
N LEU A 579 -3.99 -11.40 -27.19
CA LEU A 579 -4.46 -12.71 -27.66
C LEU A 579 -5.90 -12.61 -28.19
N ILE A 580 -6.11 -13.03 -29.44
CA ILE A 580 -7.45 -13.12 -30.05
C ILE A 580 -7.78 -14.60 -30.26
N ARG A 581 -8.86 -15.06 -29.63
CA ARG A 581 -9.39 -16.43 -29.74
C ARG A 581 -10.60 -16.45 -30.66
N GLU A 582 -10.97 -17.62 -31.18
CA GLU A 582 -12.14 -17.78 -32.03
C GLU A 582 -13.44 -17.33 -31.33
N GLU A 583 -13.58 -17.59 -30.03
CA GLU A 583 -14.71 -17.15 -29.23
C GLU A 583 -14.89 -15.62 -29.24
N HIS A 584 -13.79 -14.86 -29.30
CA HIS A 584 -13.85 -13.40 -29.41
C HIS A 584 -14.43 -12.96 -30.76
N MET A 585 -14.14 -13.70 -31.83
CA MET A 585 -14.62 -13.41 -33.19
C MET A 585 -16.12 -13.73 -33.36
N ARG A 586 -16.62 -14.71 -32.62
CA ARG A 586 -18.04 -15.12 -32.59
C ARG A 586 -18.91 -14.18 -31.75
N ASP A 587 -18.30 -13.29 -30.96
CA ASP A 587 -19.03 -12.37 -30.07
C ASP A 587 -19.82 -11.32 -30.88
N PRO A 588 -21.11 -11.09 -30.58
CA PRO A 588 -21.91 -10.03 -31.21
C PRO A 588 -21.32 -8.61 -31.12
N GLN A 589 -20.51 -8.33 -30.10
CA GLN A 589 -19.79 -7.08 -29.89
C GLN A 589 -18.40 -7.07 -30.54
N PHE A 590 -18.02 -8.07 -31.34
CA PHE A 590 -16.70 -8.10 -32.01
C PHE A 590 -16.38 -6.85 -32.84
N LYS A 591 -17.40 -6.15 -33.36
CA LYS A 591 -17.22 -4.84 -34.02
C LYS A 591 -16.48 -3.83 -33.12
N GLN A 592 -16.75 -3.82 -31.83
CA GLN A 592 -16.08 -2.93 -30.86
C GLN A 592 -14.60 -3.31 -30.68
N MET A 593 -14.28 -4.61 -30.75
CA MET A 593 -12.89 -5.09 -30.75
C MET A 593 -12.17 -4.64 -32.04
N LEU A 594 -12.84 -4.65 -33.19
CA LEU A 594 -12.28 -4.09 -34.43
C LEU A 594 -11.98 -2.58 -34.31
N ASP A 595 -12.85 -1.82 -33.63
CA ASP A 595 -12.62 -0.39 -33.36
C ASP A 595 -11.38 -0.19 -32.48
N LEU A 596 -11.19 -1.01 -31.44
CA LEU A 596 -9.96 -1.03 -30.64
C LEU A 596 -8.73 -1.33 -31.50
N LEU A 597 -8.76 -2.38 -32.31
CA LEU A 597 -7.65 -2.74 -33.21
C LEU A 597 -7.34 -1.61 -34.22
N ALA A 598 -8.36 -0.91 -34.70
CA ALA A 598 -8.21 0.27 -35.55
C ALA A 598 -7.59 1.47 -34.82
N MET A 599 -7.93 1.69 -33.54
CA MET A 599 -7.26 2.69 -32.70
C MET A 599 -5.77 2.36 -32.56
N LEU A 600 -5.45 1.12 -32.20
CA LEU A 600 -4.06 0.67 -32.09
C LEU A 600 -3.30 0.82 -33.41
N LYS A 601 -3.97 0.63 -34.57
CA LYS A 601 -3.39 0.87 -35.93
C LYS A 601 -2.92 2.29 -36.12
N LYS A 602 -3.72 3.24 -35.67
CA LYS A 602 -3.45 4.69 -35.80
C LYS A 602 -2.27 5.12 -34.93
N GLY A 603 -1.76 4.23 -34.06
CA GLY A 603 -0.60 4.47 -33.21
C GLY A 603 -0.95 5.04 -31.84
N TYR A 604 -2.23 5.11 -31.48
CA TYR A 604 -2.70 5.63 -30.20
C TYR A 604 -3.88 4.81 -29.67
N CYS A 605 -3.80 4.42 -28.39
CA CYS A 605 -4.90 3.88 -27.62
C CYS A 605 -5.28 4.91 -26.56
N ASP A 606 -6.37 5.64 -26.79
CA ASP A 606 -6.70 6.84 -26.01
C ASP A 606 -5.48 7.79 -25.94
N ASN A 607 -4.92 8.04 -24.76
CA ASN A 607 -3.75 8.91 -24.55
C ASN A 607 -2.40 8.16 -24.60
N VAL A 608 -2.39 6.86 -24.89
CA VAL A 608 -1.18 6.02 -24.90
C VAL A 608 -0.68 5.86 -26.32
N LYS A 609 0.56 6.27 -26.58
CA LYS A 609 1.22 6.01 -27.85
C LYS A 609 1.61 4.53 -27.95
N VAL A 610 1.11 3.86 -28.98
CA VAL A 610 1.35 2.43 -29.22
C VAL A 610 1.95 2.22 -30.61
N ARG A 611 2.69 1.12 -30.78
CA ARG A 611 3.21 0.69 -32.09
C ARG A 611 2.90 -0.78 -32.29
N ILE A 612 2.03 -1.09 -33.25
CA ILE A 612 1.82 -2.46 -33.71
C ILE A 612 2.85 -2.80 -34.78
N GLY A 613 3.32 -4.04 -34.78
CA GLY A 613 4.13 -4.64 -35.83
C GLY A 613 4.31 -6.13 -35.57
N ARG A 614 4.88 -6.85 -36.54
CA ARG A 614 5.36 -8.22 -36.33
C ARG A 614 6.34 -8.27 -35.18
N LEU A 615 6.26 -9.33 -34.37
CA LEU A 615 7.10 -9.49 -33.20
C LEU A 615 8.59 -9.38 -33.56
N GLN A 616 9.01 -10.03 -34.65
CA GLN A 616 10.40 -10.03 -35.13
C GLN A 616 10.96 -8.61 -35.35
N ASN A 617 10.12 -7.63 -35.72
CA ASN A 617 10.53 -6.25 -35.93
C ASN A 617 10.62 -5.44 -34.63
N LEU A 618 9.96 -5.91 -33.56
CA LEU A 618 9.89 -5.23 -32.28
C LEU A 618 11.03 -5.64 -31.34
N ILE A 619 11.54 -6.88 -31.45
CA ILE A 619 12.54 -7.50 -30.56
C ILE A 619 13.73 -6.58 -30.27
N SER A 620 14.31 -5.96 -31.30
CA SER A 620 15.49 -5.09 -31.16
C SER A 620 15.28 -3.86 -30.25
N SER A 621 14.03 -3.44 -30.06
CA SER A 621 13.65 -2.33 -29.20
C SER A 621 13.00 -2.75 -27.89
N SER A 622 12.67 -4.05 -27.74
CA SER A 622 11.97 -4.62 -26.60
C SER A 622 12.87 -4.70 -25.36
N CYS A 623 12.25 -4.71 -24.19
CA CYS A 623 12.92 -5.12 -22.97
C CYS A 623 13.07 -6.65 -22.94
N VAL A 624 14.30 -7.13 -22.83
CA VAL A 624 14.63 -8.56 -22.74
C VAL A 624 15.22 -8.86 -21.36
N GLU A 625 14.64 -9.84 -20.68
CA GLU A 625 15.12 -10.34 -19.39
C GLU A 625 15.67 -11.77 -19.52
N HIS A 626 16.89 -11.97 -19.04
CA HIS A 626 17.59 -13.26 -19.13
C HIS A 626 17.42 -14.05 -17.83
N LEU A 627 16.78 -15.22 -17.91
CA LEU A 627 16.55 -16.12 -16.76
C LEU A 627 17.53 -17.31 -16.82
N ASP A 628 18.82 -17.00 -16.92
CA ASP A 628 19.88 -17.99 -17.13
C ASP A 628 20.09 -18.92 -15.92
N PHE A 629 19.51 -18.61 -14.75
CA PHE A 629 19.54 -19.49 -13.59
C PHE A 629 18.87 -20.85 -13.87
N MET A 630 17.96 -20.92 -14.85
CA MET A 630 17.33 -22.17 -15.26
C MET A 630 18.32 -23.17 -15.88
N ASN A 631 19.41 -22.70 -16.48
CA ASN A 631 20.44 -23.58 -17.06
C ASN A 631 21.21 -24.37 -15.99
N ALA A 632 21.20 -23.92 -14.74
CA ALA A 632 21.91 -24.55 -13.64
C ALA A 632 21.07 -25.62 -12.91
N LEU A 633 19.81 -25.79 -13.29
CA LEU A 633 18.90 -26.75 -12.65
C LEU A 633 18.92 -28.08 -13.40
N GLU A 634 19.60 -29.08 -12.85
CA GLU A 634 19.71 -30.44 -13.42
C GLU A 634 18.33 -31.13 -13.64
N GLU A 635 17.29 -30.71 -12.92
CA GLU A 635 15.94 -31.30 -12.90
C GLU A 635 14.87 -30.48 -13.67
N ALA A 636 15.23 -29.39 -14.37
CA ALA A 636 14.26 -28.42 -14.92
C ALA A 636 13.50 -28.85 -16.20
N ASN A 637 13.48 -30.13 -16.56
CA ASN A 637 12.60 -30.67 -17.60
C ASN A 637 11.20 -30.92 -17.04
N LYS A 638 10.48 -29.85 -16.68
CA LYS A 638 9.03 -29.88 -16.67
C LYS A 638 8.58 -29.48 -18.07
N ASP A 639 7.68 -30.24 -18.70
CA ASP A 639 7.11 -29.92 -20.02
C ASP A 639 6.37 -28.57 -19.97
N PHE A 640 7.09 -27.48 -20.24
CA PHE A 640 6.49 -26.15 -20.37
C PHE A 640 5.63 -26.13 -21.63
N LYS A 641 4.33 -25.89 -21.46
CA LYS A 641 3.38 -25.87 -22.56
C LYS A 641 3.37 -24.49 -23.21
N HIS A 642 3.80 -24.41 -24.46
CA HIS A 642 3.60 -23.21 -25.28
C HIS A 642 2.17 -23.18 -25.81
N PHE A 643 1.70 -21.98 -26.14
CA PHE A 643 0.39 -21.79 -26.74
C PHE A 643 0.38 -22.39 -28.15
N GLN A 644 -0.47 -23.39 -28.36
CA GLN A 644 -0.62 -24.10 -29.62
C GLN A 644 -1.88 -23.66 -30.35
N GLN A 645 -1.81 -23.69 -31.68
CA GLN A 645 -2.99 -23.52 -32.51
C GLN A 645 -3.91 -24.73 -32.33
N LEU A 646 -5.21 -24.51 -32.16
CA LEU A 646 -6.20 -25.59 -32.12
C LEU A 646 -6.32 -26.18 -33.52
N GLU A 647 -6.10 -27.49 -33.65
CA GLU A 647 -6.38 -28.24 -34.88
C GLU A 647 -7.89 -28.56 -34.92
N HIS A 648 -8.58 -28.02 -35.92
CA HIS A 648 -9.96 -28.36 -36.21
C HIS A 648 -10.01 -29.17 -37.51
N ASP A 649 -10.76 -30.28 -37.53
CA ASP A 649 -10.99 -31.12 -38.72
C ASP A 649 -11.77 -30.39 -39.84
N TYR A 650 -12.26 -29.18 -39.58
CA TYR A 650 -13.07 -28.38 -40.50
C TYR A 650 -12.24 -27.26 -41.13
N ILE A 651 -12.21 -27.23 -42.47
CA ILE A 651 -11.54 -26.21 -43.28
C ILE A 651 -12.16 -24.83 -42.97
N GLY A 652 -11.29 -23.88 -42.63
CA GLY A 652 -11.65 -22.57 -42.07
C GLY A 652 -12.59 -21.69 -42.90
N TYR A 653 -13.30 -20.81 -42.20
CA TYR A 653 -14.15 -19.77 -42.78
C TYR A 653 -13.36 -18.85 -43.73
N GLN A 654 -13.88 -18.60 -44.94
CA GLN A 654 -13.21 -17.78 -45.96
C GLN A 654 -13.32 -16.27 -45.69
N SER A 655 -14.31 -15.85 -44.90
CA SER A 655 -14.53 -14.46 -44.48
C SER A 655 -14.97 -14.36 -43.01
N LEU A 656 -14.66 -13.23 -42.36
CA LEU A 656 -15.17 -12.89 -41.01
C LEU A 656 -16.71 -12.82 -40.96
N THR A 657 -17.37 -12.67 -42.11
CA THR A 657 -18.84 -12.69 -42.23
C THR A 657 -19.43 -14.09 -42.11
N ASP A 658 -18.62 -15.14 -42.26
CA ASP A 658 -19.09 -16.52 -42.34
C ASP A 658 -19.07 -17.21 -40.97
N VAL A 659 -18.49 -16.54 -39.95
CA VAL A 659 -18.45 -17.00 -38.57
C VAL A 659 -19.85 -16.90 -37.96
N PRO A 660 -20.47 -18.02 -37.53
CA PRO A 660 -21.81 -17.99 -36.92
C PRO A 660 -21.79 -17.14 -35.65
N ARG A 661 -22.61 -16.09 -35.60
CA ARG A 661 -22.78 -15.28 -34.38
C ARG A 661 -23.59 -16.06 -33.36
N VAL A 662 -23.16 -16.00 -32.10
CA VAL A 662 -23.92 -16.58 -30.98
C VAL A 662 -25.28 -15.88 -30.89
N LEU A 663 -26.38 -16.64 -30.96
CA LEU A 663 -27.74 -16.13 -30.75
C LEU A 663 -27.87 -15.59 -29.31
N ASN A 664 -28.52 -14.44 -29.13
CA ASN A 664 -28.80 -13.90 -27.81
C ASN A 664 -29.86 -14.79 -27.13
N TYR A 665 -29.46 -15.55 -26.11
CA TYR A 665 -30.37 -16.33 -25.28
C TYR A 665 -30.88 -15.44 -24.15
N ASN A 666 -32.18 -15.12 -24.16
CA ASN A 666 -32.86 -14.42 -23.08
C ASN A 666 -34.00 -15.28 -22.57
N ASP A 667 -34.10 -15.41 -21.26
CA ASP A 667 -35.13 -16.20 -20.59
C ASP A 667 -35.60 -15.45 -19.34
N GLU A 668 -36.85 -15.68 -18.91
CA GLU A 668 -37.44 -14.99 -17.78
C GLU A 668 -36.79 -15.41 -16.46
N LEU A 669 -36.44 -14.43 -15.63
CA LEU A 669 -35.89 -14.66 -14.29
C LEU A 669 -36.98 -15.08 -13.31
N LYS A 670 -37.43 -16.33 -13.42
CA LYS A 670 -38.40 -16.94 -12.50
C LYS A 670 -37.75 -17.36 -11.20
N ASP A 671 -38.28 -16.88 -10.08
CA ASP A 671 -37.92 -17.37 -8.75
C ASP A 671 -38.66 -18.69 -8.48
N VAL A 672 -37.91 -19.75 -8.14
CA VAL A 672 -38.46 -21.07 -7.83
C VAL A 672 -38.23 -21.49 -6.38
N SER A 673 -38.10 -20.52 -5.47
CA SER A 673 -37.91 -20.75 -4.04
C SER A 673 -38.98 -21.65 -3.39
N GLU A 674 -40.18 -21.73 -3.98
CA GLU A 674 -41.24 -22.67 -3.57
C GLU A 674 -40.80 -24.14 -3.63
N TRP A 675 -39.88 -24.49 -4.55
CA TRP A 675 -39.38 -25.87 -4.73
C TRP A 675 -38.35 -26.28 -3.67
N LYS A 676 -37.93 -25.36 -2.80
CA LYS A 676 -36.95 -25.63 -1.73
C LYS A 676 -37.43 -26.69 -0.74
N ILE A 677 -38.75 -26.80 -0.56
CA ILE A 677 -39.40 -27.79 0.33
C ILE A 677 -39.83 -29.07 -0.40
N SER A 678 -39.78 -29.09 -1.74
CA SER A 678 -40.19 -30.26 -2.53
C SER A 678 -39.20 -31.42 -2.38
N PRO A 679 -39.67 -32.69 -2.37
CA PRO A 679 -38.83 -33.89 -2.34
C PRO A 679 -37.76 -33.95 -3.46
N THR A 680 -36.64 -34.62 -3.20
CA THR A 680 -35.48 -34.73 -4.12
C THR A 680 -35.87 -35.25 -5.50
N ASN A 681 -36.72 -36.28 -5.56
CA ASN A 681 -37.22 -36.88 -6.80
C ASN A 681 -38.05 -35.89 -7.64
N GLU A 682 -38.89 -35.06 -7.03
CA GLU A 682 -39.69 -34.07 -7.75
C GLU A 682 -38.82 -32.97 -8.37
N ILE A 683 -37.78 -32.53 -7.67
CA ILE A 683 -36.81 -31.57 -8.22
C ILE A 683 -36.05 -32.18 -9.41
N ILE A 684 -35.69 -33.47 -9.33
CA ILE A 684 -35.01 -34.18 -10.43
C ILE A 684 -35.93 -34.32 -11.65
N GLU A 685 -37.22 -34.64 -11.46
CA GLU A 685 -38.18 -34.68 -12.57
C GLU A 685 -38.36 -33.31 -13.21
N MET A 686 -38.47 -32.24 -12.41
CA MET A 686 -38.54 -30.86 -12.91
C MET A 686 -37.29 -30.48 -13.71
N LEU A 687 -36.10 -30.93 -13.31
CA LEU A 687 -34.85 -30.68 -14.03
C LEU A 687 -34.80 -31.31 -15.43
N LYS A 688 -35.47 -32.45 -15.66
CA LYS A 688 -35.45 -33.15 -16.96
C LYS A 688 -36.16 -32.36 -18.05
N GLY A 689 -37.24 -31.65 -17.70
CA GLY A 689 -38.04 -30.86 -18.64
C GLY A 689 -37.70 -29.37 -18.68
N GLN A 690 -36.77 -28.91 -17.85
CA GLN A 690 -36.50 -27.48 -17.73
C GLN A 690 -35.45 -26.98 -18.73
N GLU A 691 -35.84 -26.04 -19.58
CA GLU A 691 -34.95 -25.36 -20.54
C GLU A 691 -34.25 -24.15 -19.93
N SER A 692 -34.91 -23.50 -18.96
CA SER A 692 -34.41 -22.29 -18.33
C SER A 692 -33.09 -22.50 -17.56
N LEU A 693 -32.02 -21.83 -18.00
CA LEU A 693 -30.71 -21.96 -17.36
C LEU A 693 -30.74 -21.45 -15.91
N TYR A 694 -31.44 -20.34 -15.67
CA TYR A 694 -31.56 -19.76 -14.34
C TYR A 694 -32.40 -20.62 -13.40
N THR A 695 -33.49 -21.21 -13.91
CA THR A 695 -34.29 -22.14 -13.11
C THR A 695 -33.52 -23.41 -12.79
N ARG A 696 -32.80 -23.98 -13.77
CA ARG A 696 -31.91 -25.14 -13.54
C ARG A 696 -30.87 -24.84 -12.47
N ALA A 697 -30.26 -23.66 -12.50
CA ALA A 697 -29.26 -23.25 -11.50
C ALA A 697 -29.84 -23.25 -10.07
N GLN A 698 -31.05 -22.71 -9.88
CA GLN A 698 -31.74 -22.72 -8.58
C GLN A 698 -32.06 -24.15 -8.11
N LEU A 699 -32.62 -24.99 -8.99
CA LEU A 699 -32.96 -26.37 -8.67
C LEU A 699 -31.72 -27.21 -8.31
N TYR A 700 -30.61 -27.05 -9.06
CA TYR A 700 -29.33 -27.65 -8.69
C TYR A 700 -28.79 -27.10 -7.36
N GLY A 701 -29.00 -25.82 -7.05
CA GLY A 701 -28.65 -25.23 -5.76
C GLY A 701 -29.39 -25.89 -4.59
N PHE A 702 -30.68 -26.18 -4.74
CA PHE A 702 -31.45 -26.91 -3.71
C PHE A 702 -30.95 -28.33 -3.53
N LEU A 703 -30.64 -29.05 -4.62
CA LEU A 703 -30.07 -30.39 -4.56
C LEU A 703 -28.67 -30.39 -3.95
N LEU A 704 -27.80 -29.44 -4.32
CA LEU A 704 -26.47 -29.29 -3.77
C LEU A 704 -26.51 -29.11 -2.25
N LYS A 705 -27.42 -28.26 -1.76
CA LYS A 705 -27.58 -28.02 -0.32
C LYS A 705 -28.08 -29.24 0.46
N ARG A 706 -28.91 -30.08 -0.18
CA ARG A 706 -29.55 -31.23 0.47
C ARG A 706 -28.72 -32.50 0.39
N GLU A 707 -28.19 -32.83 -0.79
CA GLU A 707 -27.56 -34.11 -1.09
C GLU A 707 -26.03 -34.02 -1.20
N GLY A 708 -25.49 -32.79 -1.32
CA GLY A 708 -24.06 -32.55 -1.48
C GLY A 708 -23.55 -32.68 -2.92
N LYS A 709 -22.32 -32.21 -3.16
CA LYS A 709 -21.74 -32.03 -4.50
C LYS A 709 -21.52 -33.33 -5.30
N HIS A 710 -21.37 -34.46 -4.60
CA HIS A 710 -21.08 -35.77 -5.21
C HIS A 710 -22.34 -36.60 -5.51
N PHE A 711 -23.53 -36.11 -5.16
CA PHE A 711 -24.78 -36.78 -5.52
C PHE A 711 -24.93 -36.88 -7.04
N ARG A 712 -25.43 -38.02 -7.54
CA ARG A 712 -25.49 -38.32 -8.98
C ARG A 712 -26.92 -38.23 -9.50
N ILE A 713 -27.08 -37.61 -10.66
CA ILE A 713 -28.34 -37.51 -11.40
C ILE A 713 -28.07 -38.07 -12.79
N GLY A 714 -28.49 -39.31 -13.03
CA GLY A 714 -28.00 -40.08 -14.18
C GLY A 714 -26.50 -40.37 -14.05
N ASP A 715 -25.74 -40.12 -15.11
CA ASP A 715 -24.29 -40.42 -15.15
C ASP A 715 -23.40 -39.33 -14.52
N SER A 716 -23.94 -38.12 -14.34
CA SER A 716 -23.22 -36.92 -13.89
C SER A 716 -23.43 -36.62 -12.41
N THR A 717 -22.39 -36.10 -11.74
CA THR A 717 -22.53 -35.52 -10.39
C THR A 717 -23.13 -34.12 -10.45
N ILE A 718 -23.73 -33.65 -9.35
CA ILE A 718 -24.20 -32.25 -9.25
C ILE A 718 -23.08 -31.26 -9.60
N GLU A 719 -21.85 -31.48 -9.10
CA GLU A 719 -20.69 -30.65 -9.39
C GLU A 719 -20.38 -30.59 -10.91
N SER A 720 -20.35 -31.74 -11.59
CA SER A 720 -20.11 -31.78 -13.04
C SER A 720 -21.24 -31.12 -13.85
N SER A 721 -22.49 -31.28 -13.40
CA SER A 721 -23.66 -30.64 -14.02
C SER A 721 -23.67 -29.13 -13.81
N LEU A 722 -23.24 -28.66 -12.64
CA LEU A 722 -23.05 -27.23 -12.36
C LEU A 722 -21.91 -26.65 -13.20
N LEU A 723 -20.76 -27.34 -13.33
CA LEU A 723 -19.68 -26.90 -14.21
C LEU A 723 -20.12 -26.82 -15.69
N GLY A 724 -20.86 -27.82 -16.17
CA GLY A 724 -21.44 -27.79 -17.51
C GLY A 724 -22.43 -26.63 -17.69
N LEU A 725 -23.30 -26.39 -16.70
CA LEU A 725 -24.25 -25.28 -16.70
C LEU A 725 -23.54 -23.92 -16.64
N TYR A 726 -22.46 -23.81 -15.86
CA TYR A 726 -21.62 -22.62 -15.76
C TYR A 726 -21.04 -22.25 -17.12
N HIS A 727 -20.38 -23.20 -17.80
CA HIS A 727 -19.80 -22.95 -19.11
C HIS A 727 -20.86 -22.59 -20.14
N ARG A 728 -22.01 -23.31 -20.15
CA ARG A 728 -23.12 -23.02 -21.06
C ARG A 728 -23.72 -21.63 -20.82
N ALA A 729 -24.00 -21.28 -19.56
CA ALA A 729 -24.53 -19.96 -19.19
C ALA A 729 -23.56 -18.83 -19.55
N GLY A 730 -22.26 -19.03 -19.33
CA GLY A 730 -21.23 -18.07 -19.71
C GLY A 730 -21.12 -17.89 -21.23
N CYS A 731 -21.14 -18.98 -22.01
CA CYS A 731 -21.10 -18.90 -23.49
C CYS A 731 -22.33 -18.21 -24.08
N LEU A 732 -23.50 -18.45 -23.47
CA LEU A 732 -24.76 -17.81 -23.83
C LEU A 732 -24.94 -16.41 -23.23
N ARG A 733 -24.00 -15.97 -22.37
CA ARG A 733 -24.00 -14.67 -21.68
C ARG A 733 -25.27 -14.45 -20.83
N HIS A 734 -25.79 -15.52 -20.23
CA HIS A 734 -26.89 -15.44 -19.29
C HIS A 734 -26.33 -15.09 -17.89
N TRP A 735 -26.22 -13.79 -17.62
CA TRP A 735 -25.47 -13.26 -16.47
C TRP A 735 -26.03 -13.67 -15.10
N ALA A 736 -27.35 -13.70 -14.95
CA ALA A 736 -27.96 -14.15 -13.69
C ALA A 736 -27.67 -15.63 -13.41
N ALA A 737 -27.76 -16.50 -14.43
CA ALA A 737 -27.48 -17.93 -14.29
C ALA A 737 -26.00 -18.20 -14.02
N VAL A 738 -25.09 -17.55 -14.75
CA VAL A 738 -23.63 -17.75 -14.53
C VAL A 738 -23.20 -17.23 -13.15
N ARG A 739 -23.77 -16.12 -12.66
CA ARG A 739 -23.57 -15.64 -11.27
C ARG A 739 -24.05 -16.64 -10.24
N TYR A 740 -25.27 -17.15 -10.42
CA TYR A 740 -25.85 -18.11 -9.49
C TYR A 740 -24.98 -19.37 -9.39
N VAL A 741 -24.59 -19.93 -10.54
CA VAL A 741 -23.76 -21.14 -10.59
C VAL A 741 -22.33 -20.89 -10.09
N SER A 742 -21.72 -19.77 -10.46
CA SER A 742 -20.40 -19.34 -9.97
C SER A 742 -20.37 -19.28 -8.44
N SER A 743 -21.45 -18.76 -7.83
CA SER A 743 -21.64 -18.75 -6.38
C SER A 743 -21.69 -20.16 -5.81
N LEU A 744 -22.50 -21.06 -6.38
CA LEU A 744 -22.61 -22.45 -5.89
C LEU A 744 -21.29 -23.24 -5.98
N LEU A 745 -20.45 -22.91 -6.96
CA LEU A 745 -19.12 -23.50 -7.15
C LEU A 745 -18.01 -22.83 -6.32
N HIS A 746 -18.35 -21.82 -5.53
CA HIS A 746 -17.41 -21.03 -4.72
C HIS A 746 -16.29 -20.34 -5.50
N HIS A 747 -16.52 -19.97 -6.76
CA HIS A 747 -15.51 -19.30 -7.59
C HIS A 747 -15.15 -17.92 -7.02
N THR A 748 -13.88 -17.53 -7.07
CA THR A 748 -13.43 -16.22 -6.61
C THR A 748 -12.73 -15.44 -7.70
N VAL A 749 -12.90 -14.12 -7.69
CA VAL A 749 -12.16 -13.24 -8.59
C VAL A 749 -10.66 -13.36 -8.32
N ASP A 750 -9.89 -13.70 -9.36
CA ASP A 750 -8.43 -13.67 -9.29
C ASP A 750 -7.95 -12.27 -8.90
N SER A 751 -7.02 -12.20 -7.96
CA SER A 751 -6.43 -10.92 -7.51
C SER A 751 -7.41 -9.94 -6.84
N ILE A 752 -8.54 -10.38 -6.27
CA ILE A 752 -9.42 -9.51 -5.45
C ILE A 752 -8.69 -8.80 -4.30
N SER A 753 -7.70 -9.48 -3.72
CA SER A 753 -6.95 -9.00 -2.55
C SER A 753 -6.16 -7.70 -2.79
N PRO A 754 -5.37 -7.57 -3.89
CA PRO A 754 -4.80 -6.28 -4.33
C PRO A 754 -5.81 -5.12 -4.40
N PHE A 755 -7.03 -5.35 -4.90
CA PHE A 755 -8.04 -4.30 -5.03
C PHE A 755 -8.60 -3.85 -3.68
N ILE A 756 -8.77 -4.78 -2.73
CA ILE A 756 -9.11 -4.42 -1.34
C ILE A 756 -7.96 -3.62 -0.71
N THR A 757 -6.69 -4.03 -0.91
CA THR A 757 -5.54 -3.25 -0.44
C THR A 757 -5.52 -1.85 -1.03
N ALA A 758 -5.84 -1.70 -2.32
CA ALA A 758 -5.94 -0.40 -2.98
C ALA A 758 -7.00 0.51 -2.33
N VAL A 759 -8.09 -0.03 -1.78
CA VAL A 759 -9.06 0.76 -0.99
C VAL A 759 -8.45 1.21 0.34
N LEU A 760 -7.81 0.30 1.08
CA LEU A 760 -7.28 0.55 2.43
C LEU A 760 -6.18 1.63 2.44
N VAL A 761 -5.27 1.55 1.49
CA VAL A 761 -4.12 2.47 1.38
C VAL A 761 -4.53 3.91 1.04
N HIS A 762 -5.65 4.11 0.34
CA HIS A 762 -6.27 5.42 0.14
C HIS A 762 -7.01 5.94 1.39
N GLY A 763 -6.79 5.31 2.55
CA GLY A 763 -7.38 5.71 3.82
C GLY A 763 -8.87 5.45 3.89
N LYS A 764 -9.38 4.46 3.16
CA LYS A 764 -10.79 4.05 3.17
C LYS A 764 -10.93 2.68 3.82
N GLN A 765 -12.13 2.32 4.25
CA GLN A 765 -12.46 0.93 4.62
C GLN A 765 -13.41 0.32 3.59
N LEU A 766 -13.46 -1.00 3.53
CA LEU A 766 -14.41 -1.74 2.70
C LEU A 766 -15.23 -2.69 3.59
N THR A 767 -16.52 -2.86 3.32
CA THR A 767 -17.33 -3.89 3.97
C THR A 767 -18.09 -4.73 2.95
N MET A 768 -18.20 -6.02 3.24
CA MET A 768 -19.06 -6.95 2.49
C MET A 768 -20.08 -7.58 3.41
N GLY A 769 -21.29 -7.76 2.91
CA GLY A 769 -22.43 -8.28 3.66
C GLY A 769 -23.76 -7.89 3.03
N VAL A 770 -24.80 -8.66 3.31
CA VAL A 770 -26.16 -8.35 2.86
C VAL A 770 -26.79 -7.34 3.82
N ILE A 771 -27.51 -6.35 3.29
CA ILE A 771 -28.18 -5.32 4.09
C ILE A 771 -29.12 -5.96 5.12
N GLY A 772 -29.05 -5.49 6.37
CA GLY A 772 -29.81 -6.05 7.50
C GLY A 772 -29.17 -7.28 8.14
N GLN A 773 -28.07 -7.80 7.60
CA GLN A 773 -27.26 -8.88 8.17
C GLN A 773 -25.91 -8.35 8.67
N LYS A 774 -25.11 -9.23 9.27
CA LYS A 774 -23.75 -8.89 9.72
C LYS A 774 -22.87 -8.55 8.52
N GLU A 775 -22.27 -7.36 8.53
CA GLU A 775 -21.22 -6.98 7.59
C GLU A 775 -19.83 -7.36 8.13
N THR A 776 -18.95 -7.82 7.25
CA THR A 776 -17.53 -8.01 7.56
C THR A 776 -16.76 -6.78 7.11
N VAL A 777 -16.02 -6.17 8.04
CA VAL A 777 -15.15 -5.03 7.75
C VAL A 777 -13.77 -5.53 7.34
N PHE A 778 -13.31 -5.06 6.18
CA PHE A 778 -11.92 -5.20 5.75
C PHE A 778 -11.22 -3.92 6.18
N ASP A 779 -10.45 -4.00 7.27
CA ASP A 779 -9.64 -2.92 7.85
C ASP A 779 -8.14 -3.18 7.71
N LYS A 780 -7.77 -4.41 7.34
CA LYS A 780 -6.42 -4.84 6.98
C LYS A 780 -6.44 -5.71 5.72
N PRO A 781 -5.32 -5.81 4.98
CA PRO A 781 -5.23 -6.71 3.83
C PRO A 781 -5.45 -8.17 4.23
N MET A 782 -6.37 -8.86 3.56
CA MET A 782 -6.70 -10.28 3.79
C MET A 782 -6.16 -11.17 2.67
N THR A 783 -5.82 -12.42 2.98
CA THR A 783 -5.45 -13.45 2.02
C THR A 783 -6.64 -13.85 1.15
N PRO A 784 -6.41 -14.42 -0.06
CA PRO A 784 -7.51 -14.88 -0.92
C PRO A 784 -8.44 -15.89 -0.23
N ALA A 785 -7.91 -16.81 0.57
CA ALA A 785 -8.69 -17.80 1.31
C ALA A 785 -9.59 -17.17 2.38
N GLU A 786 -9.09 -16.17 3.11
CA GLU A 786 -9.89 -15.42 4.07
C GLU A 786 -11.03 -14.65 3.39
N ILE A 787 -10.76 -14.03 2.22
CA ILE A 787 -11.79 -13.32 1.44
C ILE A 787 -12.85 -14.30 0.92
N GLN A 788 -12.43 -15.45 0.38
CA GLN A 788 -13.33 -16.53 -0.04
C GLN A 788 -14.23 -16.97 1.11
N SER A 789 -13.65 -17.20 2.29
CA SER A 789 -14.39 -17.54 3.49
C SER A 789 -15.44 -16.49 3.80
N VAL A 790 -15.09 -15.20 3.83
CA VAL A 790 -16.04 -14.11 4.12
C VAL A 790 -17.20 -14.08 3.12
N VAL A 791 -16.91 -14.19 1.83
CA VAL A 791 -17.93 -14.15 0.77
C VAL A 791 -18.95 -15.29 0.96
N TYR A 792 -18.47 -16.51 1.16
CA TYR A 792 -19.32 -17.69 1.19
C TYR A 792 -19.89 -18.02 2.58
N SER A 793 -19.32 -17.49 3.67
CA SER A 793 -19.88 -17.64 5.02
C SER A 793 -20.84 -16.52 5.41
N THR A 794 -20.64 -15.31 4.90
CA THR A 794 -21.36 -14.11 5.38
C THR A 794 -22.36 -13.56 4.37
N ILE A 795 -22.17 -13.81 3.06
CA ILE A 795 -23.04 -13.26 2.00
C ILE A 795 -23.93 -14.35 1.41
N GLN A 796 -23.33 -15.41 0.85
CA GLN A 796 -24.05 -16.48 0.14
C GLN A 796 -25.23 -17.09 0.92
N PRO A 797 -25.16 -17.31 2.26
CA PRO A 797 -26.28 -17.90 2.99
C PRO A 797 -27.57 -17.05 2.97
N TYR A 798 -27.42 -15.74 2.76
CA TYR A 798 -28.51 -14.78 2.71
C TYR A 798 -28.88 -14.40 1.26
N ASP A 799 -27.90 -14.32 0.37
CA ASP A 799 -28.13 -14.02 -1.05
C ASP A 799 -27.03 -14.64 -1.93
N VAL A 800 -27.43 -15.63 -2.74
CA VAL A 800 -26.53 -16.42 -3.61
C VAL A 800 -25.87 -15.55 -4.67
N ILE A 801 -26.59 -14.60 -5.27
CA ILE A 801 -26.07 -13.77 -6.37
C ILE A 801 -25.19 -12.66 -5.81
N GLN A 802 -25.55 -12.06 -4.67
CA GLN A 802 -24.74 -11.01 -4.05
C GLN A 802 -23.34 -11.51 -3.66
N ALA A 803 -23.16 -12.79 -3.34
CA ALA A 803 -21.83 -13.36 -3.11
C ALA A 803 -20.88 -13.14 -4.31
N VAL A 804 -21.42 -13.11 -5.54
CA VAL A 804 -20.64 -12.85 -6.76
C VAL A 804 -20.65 -11.36 -7.12
N LEU A 805 -21.80 -10.69 -7.07
CA LEU A 805 -21.87 -9.24 -7.37
C LEU A 805 -21.01 -8.40 -6.44
N GLN A 806 -20.92 -8.73 -5.14
CA GLN A 806 -20.07 -7.98 -4.21
C GLN A 806 -18.57 -8.17 -4.52
N GLN A 807 -18.16 -9.31 -5.10
CA GLN A 807 -16.79 -9.48 -5.60
C GLN A 807 -16.54 -8.59 -6.83
N GLU A 808 -17.48 -8.55 -7.79
CA GLU A 808 -17.40 -7.65 -8.96
C GLU A 808 -17.29 -6.18 -8.55
N VAL A 809 -18.19 -5.71 -7.67
CA VAL A 809 -18.18 -4.31 -7.22
C VAL A 809 -16.90 -3.99 -6.44
N THR A 810 -16.40 -4.92 -5.63
CA THR A 810 -15.13 -4.73 -4.91
C THR A 810 -13.95 -4.57 -5.87
N LEU A 811 -13.87 -5.42 -6.90
CA LEU A 811 -12.89 -5.32 -7.98
C LEU A 811 -12.96 -3.93 -8.63
N TYR A 812 -14.15 -3.49 -9.04
CA TYR A 812 -14.34 -2.21 -9.71
C TYR A 812 -14.04 -1.02 -8.81
N CYS A 813 -14.45 -1.04 -7.54
CA CYS A 813 -14.12 0.01 -6.57
C CYS A 813 -12.60 0.12 -6.35
N GLY A 814 -11.89 -1.01 -6.19
CA GLY A 814 -10.44 -0.99 -6.02
C GLY A 814 -9.69 -0.52 -7.27
N ARG A 815 -10.21 -0.81 -8.47
CA ARG A 815 -9.67 -0.27 -9.73
C ARG A 815 -9.92 1.23 -9.85
N LEU A 816 -11.17 1.67 -9.63
CA LEU A 816 -11.57 3.07 -9.74
C LEU A 816 -10.88 3.96 -8.71
N ILE A 817 -10.66 3.51 -7.47
CA ILE A 817 -9.99 4.35 -6.47
C ILE A 817 -8.52 4.58 -6.82
N SER A 818 -7.91 3.63 -7.53
CA SER A 818 -6.53 3.73 -8.01
C SER A 818 -6.39 4.68 -9.20
N THR A 819 -7.40 4.77 -10.07
CA THR A 819 -7.37 5.61 -11.29
C THR A 819 -8.02 6.97 -11.09
N ASN A 820 -9.11 7.03 -10.32
CA ASN A 820 -9.99 8.18 -10.12
C ASN A 820 -10.34 8.33 -8.62
N PRO A 821 -9.36 8.60 -7.74
CA PRO A 821 -9.57 8.68 -6.29
C PRO A 821 -10.62 9.74 -5.88
N GLU A 822 -10.78 10.80 -6.68
CA GLU A 822 -11.77 11.87 -6.44
C GLU A 822 -13.22 11.35 -6.39
N LEU A 823 -13.55 10.26 -7.11
CA LEU A 823 -14.88 9.64 -7.06
C LEU A 823 -15.27 9.17 -5.65
N PHE A 824 -14.29 8.88 -4.81
CA PHE A 824 -14.46 8.41 -3.43
C PHE A 824 -14.33 9.55 -2.40
N ARG A 825 -14.27 10.81 -2.85
CA ARG A 825 -14.23 11.97 -1.96
C ARG A 825 -15.51 12.04 -1.13
N GLY A 826 -15.33 12.15 0.19
CA GLY A 826 -16.42 12.12 1.15
C GLY A 826 -16.95 10.73 1.50
N ILE A 827 -16.51 9.64 0.84
CA ILE A 827 -16.87 8.27 1.22
C ILE A 827 -15.73 7.70 2.04
N LEU A 828 -15.89 7.46 3.34
CA LEU A 828 -14.82 6.87 4.15
C LEU A 828 -14.87 5.33 4.14
N LYS A 829 -16.07 4.76 4.23
CA LYS A 829 -16.27 3.31 4.20
C LYS A 829 -17.12 2.91 2.99
N ILE A 830 -16.54 2.13 2.08
CA ILE A 830 -17.24 1.55 0.92
C ILE A 830 -18.01 0.32 1.39
N ARG A 831 -19.31 0.47 1.64
CA ARG A 831 -20.18 -0.66 2.03
C ARG A 831 -20.79 -1.27 0.77
N VAL A 832 -20.23 -2.39 0.33
CA VAL A 832 -20.51 -2.94 -1.01
C VAL A 832 -21.99 -3.32 -1.18
N GLY A 833 -22.63 -3.86 -0.14
CA GLY A 833 -24.09 -4.11 -0.14
C GLY A 833 -24.93 -2.85 -0.38
N TRP A 834 -24.54 -1.71 0.21
CA TRP A 834 -25.22 -0.43 0.01
C TRP A 834 -24.90 0.21 -1.35
N VAL A 835 -23.74 -0.06 -1.92
CA VAL A 835 -23.42 0.33 -3.31
C VAL A 835 -24.36 -0.40 -4.28
N LEU A 836 -24.61 -1.70 -4.07
CA LEU A 836 -25.59 -2.46 -4.87
C LEU A 836 -27.01 -1.88 -4.71
N GLU A 837 -27.39 -1.47 -3.49
CA GLU A 837 -28.71 -0.86 -3.25
C GLU A 837 -28.84 0.51 -3.94
N ALA A 838 -27.79 1.33 -3.93
CA ALA A 838 -27.75 2.57 -4.69
C ALA A 838 -27.95 2.34 -6.20
N MET A 839 -27.38 1.26 -6.76
CA MET A 839 -27.61 0.90 -8.16
C MET A 839 -29.07 0.55 -8.43
N LYS A 840 -29.73 -0.21 -7.54
CA LYS A 840 -31.15 -0.53 -7.68
C LYS A 840 -32.02 0.72 -7.64
N TYR A 841 -31.76 1.63 -6.70
CA TYR A 841 -32.44 2.93 -6.67
C TYR A 841 -32.25 3.70 -7.97
N TYR A 842 -31.02 3.79 -8.46
CA TYR A 842 -30.72 4.49 -9.71
C TYR A 842 -31.45 3.87 -10.92
N LEU A 843 -31.42 2.53 -11.05
CA LEU A 843 -32.15 1.83 -12.12
C LEU A 843 -33.65 2.10 -12.08
N ALA A 844 -34.24 2.11 -10.88
CA ALA A 844 -35.65 2.46 -10.69
C ALA A 844 -35.94 3.93 -11.08
N ILE A 845 -35.05 4.86 -10.73
CA ILE A 845 -35.17 6.29 -11.07
C ILE A 845 -35.16 6.51 -12.59
N VAL A 846 -34.30 5.80 -13.32
CA VAL A 846 -34.22 5.92 -14.79
C VAL A 846 -35.26 5.07 -15.53
N GLY A 847 -36.12 4.34 -14.81
CA GLY A 847 -37.15 3.49 -15.38
C GLY A 847 -36.63 2.22 -16.05
N ASN A 848 -35.43 1.75 -15.71
CA ASN A 848 -34.89 0.51 -16.24
C ASN A 848 -35.50 -0.69 -15.49
N GLN A 849 -36.26 -1.52 -16.21
CA GLN A 849 -36.94 -2.70 -15.66
C GLN A 849 -36.04 -3.94 -15.55
N LYS A 850 -34.82 -3.89 -16.10
CA LYS A 850 -33.86 -5.01 -16.03
C LYS A 850 -33.40 -5.21 -14.59
N ARG A 851 -33.49 -6.44 -14.08
CA ARG A 851 -32.99 -6.79 -12.74
C ARG A 851 -31.47 -6.64 -12.69
N LEU A 852 -30.92 -6.26 -11.53
CA LEU A 852 -29.49 -5.97 -11.39
C LEU A 852 -28.62 -7.18 -11.78
N GLU A 853 -29.03 -8.37 -11.38
CA GLU A 853 -28.38 -9.66 -11.66
C GLU A 853 -28.28 -10.03 -13.14
N ASP A 854 -29.06 -9.39 -14.02
CA ASP A 854 -29.04 -9.66 -15.46
C ASP A 854 -28.12 -8.70 -16.22
N HIS A 855 -27.61 -7.65 -15.56
CA HIS A 855 -26.68 -6.73 -16.18
C HIS A 855 -25.33 -7.41 -16.43
N SER A 856 -24.76 -7.22 -17.61
CA SER A 856 -23.42 -7.70 -17.94
C SER A 856 -22.37 -7.13 -16.97
N PRO A 857 -21.23 -7.80 -16.77
CA PRO A 857 -20.12 -7.27 -15.99
C PRO A 857 -19.74 -5.81 -16.33
N PHE A 858 -19.70 -5.47 -17.62
CA PHE A 858 -19.43 -4.10 -18.09
C PHE A 858 -20.53 -3.11 -17.68
N GLU A 859 -21.81 -3.51 -17.75
CA GLU A 859 -22.92 -2.70 -17.27
C GLU A 859 -22.86 -2.48 -15.75
N ILE A 860 -22.53 -3.52 -14.96
CA ILE A 860 -22.33 -3.40 -13.50
C ILE A 860 -21.21 -2.40 -13.20
N ARG A 861 -20.07 -2.51 -13.88
CA ARG A 861 -18.97 -1.56 -13.75
C ARG A 861 -19.39 -0.13 -14.08
N SER A 862 -20.15 0.03 -15.17
CA SER A 862 -20.67 1.33 -15.60
C SER A 862 -21.62 1.94 -14.55
N LEU A 863 -22.45 1.11 -13.92
CA LEU A 863 -23.31 1.51 -12.80
C LEU A 863 -22.48 1.93 -11.57
N VAL A 864 -21.41 1.20 -11.22
CA VAL A 864 -20.50 1.61 -10.12
C VAL A 864 -19.98 3.02 -10.38
N TYR A 865 -19.46 3.28 -11.58
CA TYR A 865 -18.95 4.60 -11.96
C TYR A 865 -20.04 5.68 -11.90
N LYS A 866 -21.24 5.39 -12.42
CA LYS A 866 -22.35 6.36 -12.43
C LYS A 866 -22.81 6.71 -11.02
N ILE A 867 -22.89 5.72 -10.11
CA ILE A 867 -23.23 5.93 -8.70
C ILE A 867 -22.15 6.72 -7.96
N LEU A 868 -20.87 6.42 -8.20
CA LEU A 868 -19.78 7.14 -7.54
C LEU A 868 -19.59 8.57 -8.09
N SER A 869 -20.10 8.88 -9.29
CA SER A 869 -19.96 10.20 -9.94
C SER A 869 -21.19 11.11 -9.78
N ILE A 870 -22.16 10.80 -8.91
CA ILE A 870 -23.41 11.59 -8.72
C ILE A 870 -23.18 13.09 -8.57
N LYS A 871 -22.14 13.49 -7.82
CA LYS A 871 -21.79 14.91 -7.62
C LYS A 871 -21.34 15.63 -8.88
N ASP A 872 -20.82 14.90 -9.86
CA ASP A 872 -20.28 15.41 -11.12
C ASP A 872 -21.30 15.30 -12.26
N TRP A 873 -22.53 14.85 -11.98
CA TRP A 873 -23.59 14.85 -12.99
C TRP A 873 -23.93 16.27 -13.44
N ASP A 874 -24.23 16.40 -14.73
CA ASP A 874 -24.68 17.66 -15.33
C ASP A 874 -25.78 18.30 -14.45
N PRO A 875 -25.74 19.62 -14.17
CA PRO A 875 -26.80 20.31 -13.45
C PRO A 875 -28.22 19.98 -13.94
N GLN A 876 -28.41 19.71 -15.23
CA GLN A 876 -29.69 19.29 -15.81
C GLN A 876 -30.08 17.85 -15.42
N GLU A 877 -29.13 16.91 -15.36
CA GLU A 877 -29.38 15.56 -14.84
C GLU A 877 -29.64 15.60 -13.32
N ASN A 878 -28.86 16.39 -12.60
CA ASN A 878 -29.00 16.58 -11.16
C ASN A 878 -30.31 17.29 -10.78
N ALA A 879 -30.86 18.15 -11.64
CA ALA A 879 -32.17 18.79 -11.43
C ALA A 879 -33.35 17.80 -11.57
N ARG A 880 -33.16 16.66 -12.26
CA ARG A 880 -34.22 15.64 -12.44
C ARG A 880 -34.44 14.77 -11.20
N LEU A 881 -33.45 14.70 -10.31
CA LEU A 881 -33.59 13.94 -9.05
C LEU A 881 -34.38 14.75 -8.02
N THR A 882 -35.41 14.13 -7.45
CA THR A 882 -36.11 14.67 -6.28
C THR A 882 -35.17 14.75 -5.06
N PRO A 883 -35.44 15.63 -4.07
CA PRO A 883 -34.63 15.70 -2.86
C PRO A 883 -34.50 14.35 -2.14
N LEU A 884 -35.58 13.56 -2.09
CA LEU A 884 -35.59 12.23 -1.50
C LEU A 884 -34.62 11.28 -2.24
N GLN A 885 -34.69 11.22 -3.57
CA GLN A 885 -33.82 10.37 -4.38
C GLN A 885 -32.33 10.74 -4.21
N LYS A 886 -32.01 12.04 -4.12
CA LYS A 886 -30.63 12.49 -3.84
C LYS A 886 -30.15 11.99 -2.50
N ARG A 887 -30.97 12.10 -1.46
CA ARG A 887 -30.64 11.64 -0.11
C ARG A 887 -30.54 10.12 -0.01
N GLN A 888 -31.36 9.38 -0.74
CA GLN A 888 -31.27 7.92 -0.82
C GLN A 888 -29.93 7.47 -1.41
N LEU A 889 -29.53 8.06 -2.55
CA LEU A 889 -28.28 7.70 -3.21
C LEU A 889 -27.04 8.10 -2.38
N GLU A 890 -26.96 9.36 -1.92
CA GLU A 890 -25.82 9.82 -1.12
C GLU A 890 -25.77 9.14 0.26
N GLY A 891 -26.95 8.86 0.84
CA GLY A 891 -27.10 8.11 2.07
C GLY A 891 -26.57 6.68 1.96
N CYS A 892 -26.82 5.99 0.84
CA CYS A 892 -26.28 4.64 0.59
C CYS A 892 -24.74 4.65 0.57
N LEU A 893 -24.15 5.69 -0.01
CA LEU A 893 -22.70 5.87 -0.06
C LEU A 893 -22.10 6.43 1.24
N CYS A 894 -22.95 6.90 2.17
CA CYS A 894 -22.55 7.65 3.37
C CYS A 894 -21.59 8.80 3.02
N ARG A 895 -21.87 9.54 1.94
CA ARG A 895 -20.95 10.54 1.42
C ARG A 895 -21.07 11.86 2.19
N VAL A 896 -19.99 12.27 2.83
CA VAL A 896 -19.93 13.48 3.66
C VAL A 896 -19.13 14.63 3.01
N PRO A 897 -19.27 15.89 3.48
CA PRO A 897 -18.39 17.00 3.11
C PRO A 897 -16.91 16.74 3.45
N TYR A 898 -15.98 17.44 2.77
CA TYR A 898 -14.54 17.20 2.91
C TYR A 898 -14.01 17.45 4.34
N THR A 899 -14.52 18.47 5.03
CA THR A 899 -14.12 18.84 6.40
C THR A 899 -14.97 18.18 7.48
N PHE A 900 -15.90 17.30 7.11
CA PHE A 900 -16.95 16.81 7.98
C PHE A 900 -16.43 16.19 9.29
N TYR A 901 -15.48 15.24 9.22
CA TYR A 901 -14.98 14.59 10.44
C TYR A 901 -14.26 15.60 11.35
N ASN A 902 -13.45 16.50 10.78
CA ASN A 902 -12.80 17.58 11.55
C ASN A 902 -13.80 18.55 12.18
N GLU A 903 -14.94 18.78 11.52
CA GLU A 903 -16.05 19.58 12.02
C GLU A 903 -16.80 18.86 13.14
N VAL A 904 -17.05 17.56 13.01
CA VAL A 904 -17.65 16.73 14.07
C VAL A 904 -16.73 16.69 15.30
N TRP A 905 -15.41 16.67 15.13
CA TRP A 905 -14.47 16.85 16.24
C TRP A 905 -14.69 18.18 16.98
N ASN A 906 -14.91 19.27 16.24
CA ASN A 906 -15.20 20.56 16.86
C ASN A 906 -16.58 20.56 17.57
N VAL A 907 -17.57 19.85 17.04
CA VAL A 907 -18.86 19.64 17.73
C VAL A 907 -18.66 18.86 19.02
N MET A 908 -17.85 17.80 19.00
CA MET A 908 -17.49 17.01 20.18
C MET A 908 -16.84 17.87 21.26
N LEU A 909 -15.91 18.76 20.92
CA LEU A 909 -15.29 19.71 21.86
C LEU A 909 -16.32 20.56 22.62
N ARG A 910 -17.48 20.82 22.02
CA ARG A 910 -18.54 21.67 22.55
C ARG A 910 -19.73 20.89 23.10
N THR A 911 -19.59 19.59 23.24
CA THR A 911 -20.64 18.68 23.72
C THR A 911 -20.06 17.76 24.80
N PRO A 912 -19.95 18.21 26.06
CA PRO A 912 -19.27 17.49 27.14
C PRO A 912 -19.80 16.08 27.42
N LYS A 913 -21.08 15.84 27.15
CA LYS A 913 -21.71 14.52 27.31
C LYS A 913 -21.76 13.67 26.03
N GLY A 914 -21.14 14.14 24.94
CA GLY A 914 -21.03 13.41 23.68
C GLY A 914 -22.27 13.48 22.77
N LEU A 915 -22.23 12.69 21.69
CA LEU A 915 -23.26 12.62 20.65
C LEU A 915 -24.12 11.38 20.82
N ILE A 916 -25.43 11.48 20.51
CA ILE A 916 -26.36 10.34 20.49
C ILE A 916 -27.04 10.23 19.13
N VAL A 917 -26.98 9.03 18.53
CA VAL A 917 -27.62 8.69 17.26
C VAL A 917 -28.28 7.32 17.34
N GLU A 918 -29.61 7.26 17.21
CA GLU A 918 -30.38 6.01 17.29
C GLU A 918 -30.01 5.15 18.52
N GLY A 919 -29.80 5.80 19.67
CA GLY A 919 -29.43 5.14 20.93
C GLY A 919 -27.94 4.80 21.09
N ASN A 920 -27.12 4.98 20.05
CA ASN A 920 -25.67 4.82 20.14
C ASN A 920 -25.02 6.12 20.62
N VAL A 921 -24.14 6.01 21.61
CA VAL A 921 -23.47 7.16 22.24
C VAL A 921 -22.00 7.19 21.83
N ILE A 922 -21.54 8.31 21.28
CA ILE A 922 -20.11 8.65 21.23
C ILE A 922 -19.83 9.59 22.40
N PRO A 923 -19.25 9.12 23.52
CA PRO A 923 -18.95 10.00 24.64
C PRO A 923 -17.79 10.95 24.29
N GLN A 924 -17.79 12.16 24.85
CA GLN A 924 -16.68 13.10 24.64
C GLN A 924 -15.38 12.53 25.17
N GLU A 925 -15.38 12.10 26.43
CA GLU A 925 -14.28 11.36 27.04
C GLU A 925 -14.66 9.89 27.18
N PRO A 926 -13.76 8.93 26.87
CA PRO A 926 -12.34 9.10 26.59
C PRO A 926 -12.02 9.29 25.08
N THR A 927 -12.99 9.63 24.23
CA THR A 927 -12.73 9.77 22.78
C THR A 927 -11.68 10.85 22.51
N MET A 928 -11.82 12.01 23.16
CA MET A 928 -10.93 13.16 23.00
C MET A 928 -9.56 12.95 23.64
N SER A 929 -9.47 12.16 24.72
CA SER A 929 -8.20 11.76 25.32
C SER A 929 -7.44 10.76 24.45
N ASN A 930 -8.13 9.79 23.87
CA ASN A 930 -7.47 8.70 23.17
C ASN A 930 -7.09 9.05 21.72
N MET A 931 -7.86 9.92 21.07
CA MET A 931 -7.75 10.18 19.62
C MET A 931 -7.29 11.61 19.32
N THR A 932 -6.81 11.89 18.10
CA THR A 932 -6.53 13.25 17.61
C THR A 932 -7.42 13.66 16.43
N LYS A 933 -7.61 14.96 16.26
CA LYS A 933 -8.55 15.55 15.29
C LYS A 933 -8.43 15.02 13.84
N ASN A 934 -7.21 14.79 13.34
CA ASN A 934 -7.02 14.39 11.94
C ASN A 934 -6.63 12.92 11.79
N GLU A 935 -6.73 12.10 12.84
CA GLU A 935 -6.43 10.68 12.72
C GLU A 935 -7.61 9.92 12.08
N LEU A 936 -7.29 8.87 11.33
CA LEU A 936 -8.31 8.10 10.61
C LEU A 936 -9.25 7.37 11.57
N THR A 937 -8.74 6.94 12.73
CA THR A 937 -9.50 6.21 13.77
C THR A 937 -10.70 7.01 14.29
N PHE A 938 -10.55 8.32 14.54
CA PHE A 938 -11.67 9.18 14.95
C PHE A 938 -12.71 9.28 13.83
N SER A 939 -12.27 9.47 12.59
CA SER A 939 -13.17 9.54 11.44
C SER A 939 -13.98 8.24 11.29
N LEU A 940 -13.34 7.08 11.51
CA LEU A 940 -13.98 5.76 11.49
C LEU A 940 -14.98 5.54 12.63
N LEU A 941 -14.75 6.12 13.81
CA LEU A 941 -15.70 6.09 14.93
C LEU A 941 -16.99 6.84 14.58
N VAL A 942 -16.87 8.04 14.01
CA VAL A 942 -18.02 8.83 13.54
C VAL A 942 -18.75 8.10 12.41
N GLU A 943 -18.02 7.51 11.46
CA GLU A 943 -18.58 6.70 10.38
C GLU A 943 -19.34 5.49 10.92
N GLN A 944 -18.81 4.81 11.94
CA GLN A 944 -19.48 3.69 12.58
C GLN A 944 -20.81 4.11 13.22
N MET A 945 -20.86 5.27 13.88
CA MET A 945 -22.11 5.83 14.39
C MET A 945 -23.14 6.07 13.28
N LEU A 946 -22.74 6.70 12.16
CA LEU A 946 -23.63 6.91 11.01
C LEU A 946 -24.13 5.59 10.39
N ASN A 947 -23.29 4.54 10.41
CA ASN A 947 -23.61 3.25 9.82
C ASN A 947 -24.69 2.45 10.58
N HIS A 948 -24.97 2.78 11.85
CA HIS A 948 -26.10 2.20 12.60
C HIS A 948 -27.46 2.66 12.06
N ILE A 949 -27.50 3.75 11.28
CA ILE A 949 -28.72 4.22 10.64
C ILE A 949 -28.99 3.35 9.42
N ASN A 950 -30.05 2.54 9.42
CA ASN A 950 -30.41 1.65 8.30
C ASN A 950 -31.24 2.32 7.20
N VAL A 951 -31.69 3.56 7.39
CA VAL A 951 -32.47 4.31 6.38
C VAL A 951 -31.54 5.31 5.70
N PRO A 952 -31.15 5.12 4.41
CA PRO A 952 -30.17 5.96 3.71
C PRO A 952 -30.49 7.45 3.76
N GLU A 953 -31.71 7.84 3.42
CA GLU A 953 -32.15 9.23 3.38
C GLU A 953 -32.14 9.89 4.77
N TYR A 954 -32.42 9.12 5.83
CA TYR A 954 -32.28 9.60 7.21
C TYR A 954 -30.80 9.74 7.60
N ARG A 955 -29.93 8.81 7.19
CA ARG A 955 -28.48 8.89 7.39
C ARG A 955 -27.93 10.18 6.77
N GLN A 956 -28.36 10.50 5.55
CA GLN A 956 -27.97 11.74 4.88
C GLN A 956 -28.48 12.98 5.64
N LEU A 957 -29.72 12.95 6.15
CA LEU A 957 -30.28 14.05 6.95
C LEU A 957 -29.49 14.28 8.26
N VAL A 958 -28.96 13.22 8.87
CA VAL A 958 -28.08 13.32 10.06
C VAL A 958 -26.73 13.96 9.71
N VAL A 959 -26.15 13.64 8.55
CA VAL A 959 -24.94 14.30 8.04
C VAL A 959 -25.18 15.80 7.82
N GLU A 960 -26.31 16.16 7.20
CA GLU A 960 -26.73 17.55 7.00
C GLU A 960 -26.87 18.29 8.34
N LEU A 961 -27.52 17.67 9.33
CA LEU A 961 -27.68 18.23 10.67
C LEU A 961 -26.33 18.48 11.35
N LEU A 962 -25.41 17.51 11.36
CA LEU A 962 -24.10 17.67 11.99
C LEU A 962 -23.27 18.80 11.34
N THR A 963 -23.39 18.97 10.02
CA THR A 963 -22.74 20.07 9.29
C THR A 963 -23.32 21.43 9.73
N ILE A 964 -24.64 21.50 9.93
CA ILE A 964 -25.32 22.71 10.41
C ILE A 964 -24.90 23.02 11.86
N VAL A 965 -24.90 22.02 12.74
CA VAL A 965 -24.45 22.16 14.13
C VAL A 965 -23.00 22.67 14.17
N ALA A 966 -22.09 22.05 13.40
CA ALA A 966 -20.71 22.48 13.33
C ALA A 966 -20.57 23.93 12.85
N THR A 967 -21.36 24.34 11.85
CA THR A 967 -21.37 25.72 11.34
C THR A 967 -21.85 26.71 12.41
N ILE A 968 -22.91 26.37 13.14
CA ILE A 968 -23.45 27.21 14.22
C ILE A 968 -22.41 27.37 15.33
N LEU A 969 -21.83 26.27 15.83
CA LEU A 969 -20.83 26.32 16.90
C LEU A 969 -19.52 26.97 16.47
N GLY A 970 -19.13 26.82 15.20
CA GLY A 970 -17.95 27.47 14.63
C GLY A 970 -18.09 28.98 14.52
N ARG A 971 -19.31 29.49 14.27
CA ARG A 971 -19.60 30.94 14.24
C ARG A 971 -19.82 31.53 15.63
N ASN A 972 -20.17 30.71 16.62
CA ASN A 972 -20.50 31.13 17.98
C ASN A 972 -19.65 30.34 19.00
N PRO A 973 -18.34 30.66 19.13
CA PRO A 973 -17.40 29.94 19.99
C PRO A 973 -17.74 30.00 21.49
N GLU A 974 -18.73 30.77 21.91
CA GLU A 974 -19.27 30.85 23.27
C GLU A 974 -20.36 29.80 23.57
N LEU A 975 -20.96 29.18 22.56
CA LEU A 975 -22.07 28.22 22.72
C LEU A 975 -21.63 26.77 22.96
N THR A 976 -21.99 26.20 24.12
CA THR A 976 -21.70 24.80 24.49
C THR A 976 -23.00 24.08 24.85
N PHE A 977 -23.12 22.79 24.53
CA PHE A 977 -24.25 21.96 24.95
C PHE A 977 -24.08 21.46 26.38
N ASN A 978 -25.17 21.42 27.16
CA ASN A 978 -25.15 20.92 28.55
C ASN A 978 -25.64 19.47 28.70
N GLN A 979 -26.34 18.97 27.68
CA GLN A 979 -26.82 17.60 27.59
C GLN A 979 -26.17 16.90 26.38
N PRO A 980 -26.22 15.55 26.30
CA PRO A 980 -25.76 14.88 25.10
C PRO A 980 -26.52 15.42 23.88
N LEU A 981 -25.82 15.57 22.76
CA LEU A 981 -26.44 16.04 21.53
C LEU A 981 -27.22 14.88 20.88
N ASP A 982 -28.52 14.82 21.15
CA ASP A 982 -29.43 13.84 20.54
C ASP A 982 -29.86 14.30 19.15
N LEU A 983 -29.23 13.71 18.12
CA LEU A 983 -29.51 14.04 16.72
C LEU A 983 -30.91 13.59 16.29
N LYS A 984 -31.44 12.52 16.88
CA LYS A 984 -32.78 12.02 16.57
C LYS A 984 -33.84 13.00 17.07
N GLN A 985 -33.67 13.51 18.29
CA GLN A 985 -34.60 14.48 18.85
C GLN A 985 -34.57 15.81 18.06
N LEU A 986 -33.39 16.30 17.68
CA LEU A 986 -33.27 17.51 16.85
C LEU A 986 -33.99 17.40 15.50
N ILE A 987 -33.89 16.25 14.84
CA ILE A 987 -34.61 16.03 13.56
C ILE A 987 -36.12 15.97 13.80
N LYS A 988 -36.58 15.34 14.88
CA LYS A 988 -38.01 15.33 15.26
C LYS A 988 -38.53 16.74 15.53
N ASP A 989 -37.79 17.54 16.28
CA ASP A 989 -38.15 18.92 16.59
C ASP A 989 -38.23 19.78 15.32
N ALA A 990 -37.27 19.61 14.40
CA ALA A 990 -37.30 20.27 13.10
C ALA A 990 -38.52 19.83 12.25
N ALA A 991 -38.88 18.55 12.28
CA ALA A 991 -40.03 18.02 11.55
C ALA A 991 -41.35 18.53 12.14
N HIS A 992 -41.47 18.57 13.46
CA HIS A 992 -42.61 19.17 14.18
C HIS A 992 -42.77 20.64 13.81
N MET A 993 -41.66 21.39 13.81
CA MET A 993 -41.62 22.78 13.39
C MET A 993 -42.08 23.00 11.95
N TYR A 994 -41.64 22.15 11.01
CA TYR A 994 -42.07 22.19 9.62
C TYR A 994 -43.56 21.86 9.47
N ALA A 995 -44.02 20.78 10.12
CA ALA A 995 -45.42 20.36 10.07
C ALA A 995 -46.35 21.44 10.62
N LYS A 996 -45.97 22.07 11.74
CA LYS A 996 -46.70 23.18 12.34
C LYS A 996 -46.79 24.40 11.40
N ASP A 997 -45.66 24.82 10.82
CA ASP A 997 -45.60 26.00 9.95
C ASP A 997 -46.35 25.78 8.62
N ASN A 998 -46.60 24.53 8.21
CA ASN A 998 -47.33 24.16 6.99
C ASN A 998 -48.70 23.51 7.25
N HIS A 999 -49.22 23.55 8.49
CA HIS A 999 -50.52 23.00 8.86
C HIS A 999 -50.73 21.50 8.53
N ILE A 1000 -49.66 20.70 8.61
CA ILE A 1000 -49.70 19.25 8.37
C ILE A 1000 -50.06 18.52 9.67
N LYS A 1001 -51.08 17.65 9.64
CA LYS A 1001 -51.59 16.95 10.83
C LYS A 1001 -50.71 15.79 11.32
N GLU A 1002 -49.94 15.15 10.44
CA GLU A 1002 -49.06 14.04 10.81
C GLU A 1002 -47.61 14.51 10.94
N GLU A 1003 -47.06 14.40 12.15
CA GLU A 1003 -45.67 14.77 12.43
C GLU A 1003 -44.73 13.60 12.11
N LYS A 1004 -44.30 13.51 10.84
CA LYS A 1004 -43.38 12.47 10.38
C LYS A 1004 -42.04 13.07 9.96
N THR A 1005 -40.95 12.43 10.37
CA THR A 1005 -39.59 12.82 9.95
C THR A 1005 -39.36 12.67 8.44
N SER A 1006 -40.17 11.83 7.76
CA SER A 1006 -40.15 11.68 6.30
C SER A 1006 -40.45 12.98 5.56
N LEU A 1007 -41.23 13.90 6.16
CA LEU A 1007 -41.52 15.21 5.57
C LEU A 1007 -40.25 16.01 5.29
N LEU A 1008 -39.28 15.96 6.21
CA LEU A 1008 -38.01 16.65 6.03
C LEU A 1008 -37.15 16.01 4.93
N MET A 1009 -37.33 14.72 4.66
CA MET A 1009 -36.55 13.98 3.66
C MET A 1009 -36.97 14.31 2.23
N GLU A 1010 -38.24 14.70 2.04
CA GLU A 1010 -38.83 15.01 0.73
C GLU A 1010 -38.62 16.46 0.28
N ILE A 1011 -38.40 17.40 1.21
CA ILE A 1011 -38.25 18.82 0.90
C ILE A 1011 -36.83 19.21 0.44
N PRO A 1012 -36.67 20.31 -0.32
CA PRO A 1012 -35.37 20.81 -0.75
C PRO A 1012 -34.43 21.15 0.41
N TYR A 1013 -33.13 20.95 0.18
CA TYR A 1013 -32.07 21.16 1.17
C TYR A 1013 -32.11 22.52 1.90
N MET A 1014 -32.36 23.61 1.16
CA MET A 1014 -32.44 24.96 1.75
C MET A 1014 -33.57 25.10 2.77
N GLN A 1015 -34.70 24.42 2.54
CA GLN A 1015 -35.83 24.45 3.46
C GLN A 1015 -35.52 23.60 4.70
N SER A 1016 -35.09 22.34 4.52
CA SER A 1016 -34.73 21.48 5.65
C SER A 1016 -33.63 22.08 6.51
N MET A 1017 -32.63 22.74 5.90
CA MET A 1017 -31.56 23.44 6.63
C MET A 1017 -32.13 24.47 7.59
N GLY A 1018 -33.10 25.29 7.17
CA GLY A 1018 -33.69 26.33 8.01
C GLY A 1018 -34.34 25.75 9.28
N TYR A 1019 -35.09 24.66 9.15
CA TYR A 1019 -35.74 24.00 10.29
C TYR A 1019 -34.75 23.27 11.20
N LEU A 1020 -33.73 22.60 10.63
CA LEU A 1020 -32.67 21.95 11.40
C LEU A 1020 -31.83 22.98 12.19
N ALA A 1021 -31.52 24.12 11.58
CA ALA A 1021 -30.83 25.22 12.25
C ALA A 1021 -31.67 25.79 13.39
N ARG A 1022 -32.98 26.02 13.16
CA ARG A 1022 -33.90 26.52 14.19
C ARG A 1022 -34.02 25.57 15.38
N ALA A 1023 -34.13 24.26 15.12
CA ALA A 1023 -34.15 23.24 16.17
C ALA A 1023 -32.83 23.20 16.97
N THR A 1024 -31.69 23.30 16.28
CA THR A 1024 -30.37 23.34 16.91
C THR A 1024 -30.22 24.55 17.82
N VAL A 1025 -30.51 25.76 17.32
CA VAL A 1025 -30.41 27.01 18.08
C VAL A 1025 -31.33 26.96 19.30
N ASN A 1026 -32.58 26.53 19.14
CA ASN A 1026 -33.51 26.40 20.26
C ASN A 1026 -32.99 25.45 21.35
N THR A 1027 -32.34 24.36 20.96
CA THR A 1027 -31.80 23.36 21.91
C THR A 1027 -30.58 23.88 22.64
N VAL A 1028 -29.66 24.55 21.93
CA VAL A 1028 -28.50 25.21 22.54
C VAL A 1028 -28.94 26.29 23.52
N LEU A 1029 -29.86 27.16 23.11
CA LEU A 1029 -30.33 28.30 23.92
C LEU A 1029 -31.17 27.87 25.14
N LYS A 1030 -32.02 26.85 25.00
CA LYS A 1030 -32.78 26.28 26.14
C LYS A 1030 -31.86 25.60 27.16
N GLY A 1031 -30.70 25.14 26.72
CA GLY A 1031 -29.72 24.44 27.55
C GLY A 1031 -28.65 25.34 28.14
N SER A 1032 -28.39 26.54 27.62
CA SER A 1032 -27.18 27.33 27.94
C SER A 1032 -27.28 28.18 29.22
N HIS A 1033 -26.25 28.11 30.07
CA HIS A 1033 -25.75 29.29 30.77
C HIS A 1033 -24.63 29.90 29.92
N ILE A 1034 -24.62 31.22 29.77
CA ILE A 1034 -23.46 31.95 29.24
C ILE A 1034 -22.30 31.62 30.19
N MET A 1035 -21.21 31.03 29.69
CA MET A 1035 -20.00 30.89 30.47
C MET A 1035 -19.48 32.29 30.80
N ASN A 1036 -19.75 32.78 32.01
CA ASN A 1036 -19.00 33.89 32.57
C ASN A 1036 -17.58 33.38 32.82
N LYS A 1037 -16.63 33.86 32.01
CA LYS A 1037 -15.22 33.82 32.37
C LYS A 1037 -15.04 34.58 33.69
N LEU A 1038 -14.66 33.86 34.74
CA LEU A 1038 -13.87 34.30 35.91
C LEU A 1038 -12.99 33.06 36.23
N ASP A 1039 -11.66 33.11 36.30
CA ASP A 1039 -10.76 34.19 36.69
C ASP A 1039 -9.39 34.16 35.96
N THR A 1040 -8.92 35.37 35.59
CA THR A 1040 -7.55 35.96 35.59
C THR A 1040 -6.36 35.16 35.00
N GLU A 1041 -5.51 35.66 34.08
CA GLU A 1041 -4.83 36.96 34.06
C GLU A 1041 -4.43 37.42 32.64
N THR A 1042 -4.03 38.70 32.55
CA THR A 1042 -3.40 39.46 31.45
C THR A 1042 -4.31 40.21 30.46
N GLU A 1043 -4.82 41.34 30.96
CA GLU A 1043 -4.85 42.57 30.19
C GLU A 1043 -3.43 42.94 29.72
N ALA A 1044 -3.13 42.79 28.44
CA ALA A 1044 -2.28 43.74 27.69
C ALA A 1044 -2.29 43.40 26.19
N ALA A 1045 -2.45 44.47 25.39
CA ALA A 1045 -2.14 44.54 23.96
C ALA A 1045 -3.16 43.94 22.97
N CYS A 1046 -4.31 44.59 22.84
CA CYS A 1046 -4.96 44.75 21.54
C CYS A 1046 -4.89 46.24 21.13
N LYS A 1047 -3.76 46.63 20.51
CA LYS A 1047 -3.70 47.80 19.62
C LYS A 1047 -3.45 47.29 18.21
N ILE A 1048 -4.52 47.39 17.42
CA ILE A 1048 -4.60 47.46 15.96
C ILE A 1048 -3.23 47.47 15.23
N GLN A 1049 -2.92 46.37 14.54
CA GLN A 1049 -2.53 46.33 13.12
C GLN A 1049 -2.58 44.89 12.59
#